data_AF-A0A9R1E9W7-F1
#
_entry.id   AF-A0A9R1E9W7-F1
#
_cell.length_a   1.000
_cell.length_b   1.000
_cell.length_c   1.000
_cell.angle_alpha   90.00
_cell.angle_beta   90.00
_cell.angle_gamma   90.00
#
_symmetry.space_group_name_H-M   'P 1'
#
loop_
_entity.id
_entity.type
_entity.pdbx_description
1 polymer ?
#
loop_
_entity_poly.entity_id
_entity_poly.type
_entity_poly.pdbx_seq_one_letter_code
_entity_poly.pdbx_strand_id
1 'polypeptide(L)'
;MLLSLAQPRLLPRLPSPATATATTARPRALALALAPRRAHSSAAETAAPGRLRAVVSERAVDGMAPAAAGQEGRPLRVGLVCGGPSAERGISLNSARSVLDHIQGDDLLVSCYYIDCGMNAFAISPAQLYSNTPSDFDFKLESLAQEFSTLSEFAEHLATNVDIVFPVIHGKFGEDGGIQELLEKANVPFVGTPSNECLRAFDKHNASLELDAQGFLTVPNFLVEKDKLARSELEEWFGSIGLNKENGKAIVKPTRAGSSIGVVVAYGANEAAEKAEGIFSEEIDDKVIIEVFLEGGCEFTAIILDVGTANNSEPIVLLPTEVELQSSITNDIQEDTIFNYRRKYLPTQQVAYHTPPRFPAEVIDCIRQGVSLLFRHFGLRDFARIDGWFLPTPATSLTSSENGGKFGNTEYGTVLFTDINLISGMEQTSFLFQQASKVGFSHSRILRTIVQHACSRFPSLVPSNNAWTALSRKMQSAKQAEIIQNDTCKQKAFVIFGGDTSERQVSLMSGTNVWLNLQGFDDLDVTPCLLAPSNGYSPHNEDFSGSARDVWTLPYSLVLRHTTEEVHAACFEAIEPERVEITTRLRDQVMKELERALSKQDWFAGFDITDEQPIKYSLQQWIDYVKEAKAVVFIAVHGGIGEDGTIQSLLESAGVPYTGPGPIASRTCMDKVATSLAVDHLASYGIHTIPKDVRATEDLLKSSLADIWIDLKAKLQTETVCVKPARDGCSTGVARLRCLEDLEVYANALSGKLPRLPANCLSRAHGVIEMPVPPPESLIFEPFIETDEIIISNKSRNDSTRHLVWKGENEWLEVTVGVVGKRGEMHSLNPSITVKESGDILSLEEKFQGGTGINLTPPPATIMSEDALQKCKNCIEMMANTLGLEGFSRIDAFVNVHSGEVLLIEVNTVPGMTPSTVLIHQALTEEPPIYPHKFFRTLLDLAFARAD
;
A
#
# COMPACT_ATOMS: atom_id res chain seq x y z
N MET A 1 7.15 27.79 -44.16
CA MET A 1 7.04 28.24 -45.56
C MET A 1 6.17 27.24 -46.31
N LEU A 2 4.96 27.67 -46.74
CA LEU A 2 3.98 27.06 -47.68
C LEU A 2 3.40 25.67 -47.31
N LEU A 3 2.13 25.57 -46.84
CA LEU A 3 0.85 25.50 -47.61
C LEU A 3 0.74 24.21 -48.47
N SER A 4 -0.35 23.45 -48.60
CA SER A 4 -1.76 23.53 -48.21
C SER A 4 -2.45 22.23 -48.70
N LEU A 5 -3.49 21.81 -47.98
CA LEU A 5 -4.66 20.96 -48.32
C LEU A 5 -4.95 20.60 -49.80
N ALA A 6 -5.37 19.35 -50.05
CA ALA A 6 -6.46 18.99 -50.99
C ALA A 6 -6.91 17.50 -50.90
N GLN A 7 -8.11 17.25 -50.37
CA GLN A 7 -9.07 16.26 -50.91
C GLN A 7 -10.06 17.02 -51.85
N PRO A 8 -11.16 16.50 -52.46
CA PRO A 8 -11.74 15.13 -52.58
C PRO A 8 -12.21 14.79 -54.03
N ARG A 9 -12.95 13.68 -54.25
CA ARG A 9 -14.25 13.56 -55.02
C ARG A 9 -14.62 12.08 -55.33
N LEU A 10 -15.76 11.56 -54.83
CA LEU A 10 -17.12 11.36 -55.46
C LEU A 10 -17.17 10.14 -56.43
N LEU A 11 -18.14 9.20 -56.53
CA LEU A 11 -19.57 8.97 -56.16
C LEU A 11 -19.93 7.46 -56.54
N PRO A 12 -21.19 6.93 -56.67
CA PRO A 12 -22.07 6.36 -55.63
C PRO A 12 -22.88 5.05 -55.99
N ARG A 13 -23.60 4.50 -54.99
CA ARG A 13 -24.92 3.79 -54.93
C ARG A 13 -25.51 2.97 -56.12
N LEU A 14 -26.11 1.79 -55.80
CA LEU A 14 -27.58 1.46 -55.83
C LEU A 14 -27.87 -0.05 -55.50
N PRO A 15 -29.13 -0.48 -55.20
CA PRO A 15 -29.48 -1.52 -54.20
C PRO A 15 -30.37 -2.72 -54.71
N SER A 16 -30.77 -3.55 -53.72
CA SER A 16 -31.76 -4.67 -53.60
C SER A 16 -32.91 -4.86 -54.62
N PRO A 17 -33.57 -6.05 -54.62
CA PRO A 17 -34.83 -6.19 -53.85
C PRO A 17 -35.11 -7.55 -53.15
N ALA A 18 -36.04 -7.51 -52.19
CA ALA A 18 -36.75 -8.62 -51.52
C ALA A 18 -37.75 -9.35 -52.47
N THR A 19 -38.33 -10.53 -52.20
CA THR A 19 -39.32 -10.95 -51.18
C THR A 19 -39.75 -12.41 -51.47
N ALA A 20 -40.15 -13.22 -50.46
CA ALA A 20 -41.41 -14.00 -50.44
C ALA A 20 -41.50 -15.04 -49.28
N THR A 21 -42.72 -15.38 -48.92
CA THR A 21 -43.24 -15.90 -47.64
C THR A 21 -43.80 -17.34 -47.67
N ALA A 22 -43.75 -18.01 -46.50
CA ALA A 22 -44.76 -18.90 -45.86
C ALA A 22 -45.24 -20.24 -46.46
N THR A 23 -45.28 -21.31 -45.61
CA THR A 23 -46.42 -22.23 -45.27
C THR A 23 -45.91 -23.47 -44.47
N THR A 24 -46.31 -23.70 -43.20
CA THR A 24 -47.33 -24.68 -42.66
C THR A 24 -47.14 -26.15 -43.10
N ALA A 25 -47.25 -27.22 -42.28
CA ALA A 25 -48.21 -27.59 -41.24
C ALA A 25 -47.76 -28.81 -40.36
N ARG A 26 -48.44 -29.02 -39.22
CA ARG A 26 -48.38 -30.17 -38.27
C ARG A 26 -49.13 -31.43 -38.78
N PRO A 27 -49.07 -32.61 -38.11
CA PRO A 27 -50.01 -32.93 -37.02
C PRO A 27 -49.44 -33.73 -35.81
N ARG A 28 -50.27 -33.80 -34.74
CA ARG A 28 -50.14 -34.45 -33.41
C ARG A 28 -50.54 -35.95 -33.41
N ALA A 29 -50.08 -36.72 -32.41
CA ALA A 29 -50.87 -37.61 -31.51
C ALA A 29 -49.92 -38.36 -30.53
N LEU A 30 -50.04 -38.23 -29.19
CA LEU A 30 -50.67 -39.17 -28.21
C LEU A 30 -50.07 -40.60 -28.22
N ALA A 31 -49.76 -41.32 -27.13
CA ALA A 31 -49.90 -41.16 -25.67
C ALA A 31 -49.22 -42.33 -24.91
N LEU A 32 -49.08 -42.19 -23.58
CA LEU A 32 -49.17 -43.19 -22.51
C LEU A 32 -48.06 -44.25 -22.26
N ALA A 33 -47.35 -44.02 -21.14
CA ALA A 33 -47.10 -44.88 -19.97
C ALA A 33 -46.85 -46.40 -20.10
N LEU A 34 -45.76 -46.89 -19.48
CA LEU A 34 -45.72 -47.95 -18.44
C LEU A 34 -44.26 -48.31 -18.07
N ALA A 35 -43.97 -48.38 -16.76
CA ALA A 35 -42.75 -48.93 -16.15
C ALA A 35 -42.89 -50.47 -15.95
N PRO A 36 -42.02 -51.20 -15.23
CA PRO A 36 -40.54 -51.22 -15.09
C PRO A 36 -39.94 -52.63 -15.39
N ARG A 37 -38.61 -52.81 -15.48
CA ARG A 37 -37.91 -54.01 -14.92
C ARG A 37 -36.37 -53.93 -14.96
N ARG A 38 -35.83 -54.46 -13.86
CA ARG A 38 -34.46 -54.59 -13.32
C ARG A 38 -33.34 -55.13 -14.24
N ALA A 39 -32.21 -54.43 -14.18
CA ALA A 39 -30.88 -54.82 -13.64
C ALA A 39 -29.80 -55.52 -14.51
N HIS A 40 -28.58 -54.97 -14.33
CA HIS A 40 -27.21 -55.41 -14.66
C HIS A 40 -26.81 -55.28 -16.15
N SER A 41 -25.67 -54.71 -16.57
CA SER A 41 -24.40 -54.37 -15.91
C SER A 41 -23.62 -53.31 -16.72
N SER A 42 -22.83 -52.51 -15.99
CA SER A 42 -21.70 -51.63 -16.33
C SER A 42 -21.16 -51.54 -17.78
N ALA A 43 -21.12 -50.31 -18.30
CA ALA A 43 -20.00 -49.77 -19.08
C ALA A 43 -19.98 -48.24 -18.88
N ALA A 44 -18.81 -47.71 -18.53
CA ALA A 44 -18.57 -46.30 -18.25
C ALA A 44 -18.02 -45.61 -19.50
N GLU A 45 -18.58 -44.47 -19.85
CA GLU A 45 -17.98 -43.50 -20.78
C GLU A 45 -18.41 -42.07 -20.39
N THR A 46 -17.38 -41.25 -20.14
CA THR A 46 -17.20 -39.83 -20.53
C THR A 46 -18.26 -38.78 -20.17
N ALA A 47 -17.91 -37.93 -19.19
CA ALA A 47 -18.54 -36.62 -18.96
C ALA A 47 -17.49 -35.50 -19.03
N ALA A 48 -17.82 -34.48 -19.82
CA ALA A 48 -17.07 -33.25 -20.07
C ALA A 48 -16.93 -32.35 -18.81
N PRO A 49 -15.95 -31.43 -18.76
CA PRO A 49 -15.64 -30.68 -17.54
C PRO A 49 -16.68 -29.57 -17.30
N GLY A 50 -17.30 -29.62 -16.12
CA GLY A 50 -18.16 -28.57 -15.60
C GLY A 50 -17.36 -27.42 -15.01
N ARG A 51 -17.83 -26.19 -15.26
CA ARG A 51 -17.31 -24.94 -14.68
C ARG A 51 -17.25 -25.04 -13.15
N LEU A 52 -16.06 -24.79 -12.60
CA LEU A 52 -15.81 -24.63 -11.17
C LEU A 52 -16.61 -23.44 -10.64
N ARG A 53 -17.56 -23.73 -9.76
CA ARG A 53 -18.38 -22.76 -9.03
C ARG A 53 -17.67 -22.54 -7.70
N ALA A 54 -17.18 -21.33 -7.46
CA ALA A 54 -16.59 -20.95 -6.17
C ALA A 54 -17.65 -21.16 -5.07
N VAL A 55 -17.29 -21.97 -4.07
CA VAL A 55 -18.15 -22.31 -2.94
C VAL A 55 -18.09 -21.14 -1.96
N VAL A 56 -19.05 -20.21 -2.09
CA VAL A 56 -19.49 -19.41 -0.95
C VAL A 56 -20.13 -20.40 0.03
N SER A 57 -19.63 -20.50 1.25
CA SER A 57 -20.16 -21.42 2.24
C SER A 57 -21.58 -21.01 2.64
N GLU A 58 -22.58 -21.51 1.93
CA GLU A 58 -23.95 -21.58 2.43
C GLU A 58 -23.99 -22.61 3.56
N ARG A 59 -23.84 -22.17 4.81
CA ARG A 59 -24.40 -22.92 5.93
C ARG A 59 -25.92 -22.72 5.88
N ALA A 60 -26.60 -23.64 5.20
CA ALA A 60 -28.05 -23.78 5.25
C ALA A 60 -28.49 -24.04 6.71
N VAL A 61 -29.18 -23.06 7.30
CA VAL A 61 -30.00 -23.28 8.49
C VAL A 61 -31.39 -23.65 7.96
N ASP A 62 -31.66 -24.95 7.93
CA ASP A 62 -32.95 -25.49 7.53
C ASP A 62 -34.06 -24.98 8.46
N GLY A 63 -35.20 -24.67 7.86
CA GLY A 63 -36.32 -24.01 8.49
C GLY A 63 -36.94 -24.78 9.66
N MET A 64 -36.91 -24.15 10.83
CA MET A 64 -37.88 -24.36 11.90
C MET A 64 -38.26 -22.99 12.45
N ALA A 65 -39.55 -22.66 12.39
CA ALA A 65 -40.09 -21.42 12.94
C ALA A 65 -39.67 -21.25 14.41
N PRO A 66 -39.07 -20.12 14.84
CA PRO A 66 -38.69 -19.97 16.22
C PRO A 66 -39.91 -19.53 17.03
N ALA A 67 -40.39 -20.43 17.87
CA ALA A 67 -41.06 -20.04 19.10
C ALA A 67 -40.09 -19.19 19.94
N ALA A 68 -40.59 -18.11 20.52
CA ALA A 68 -39.84 -17.13 21.29
C ALA A 68 -38.93 -17.77 22.36
N ALA A 69 -37.62 -17.69 22.16
CA ALA A 69 -36.57 -17.95 23.14
C ALA A 69 -35.45 -16.91 22.93
N GLY A 70 -34.88 -16.39 24.03
CA GLY A 70 -34.14 -15.13 24.11
C GLY A 70 -33.00 -14.94 23.09
N GLN A 71 -32.88 -13.72 22.56
CA GLN A 71 -31.86 -13.34 21.58
C GLN A 71 -30.44 -13.46 22.15
N GLU A 72 -29.70 -14.48 21.72
CA GLU A 72 -28.25 -14.41 21.67
C GLU A 72 -27.84 -13.39 20.58
N GLY A 73 -26.89 -12.51 20.89
CA GLY A 73 -26.46 -11.45 19.96
C GLY A 73 -25.68 -12.01 18.77
N ARG A 74 -26.08 -11.64 17.54
CA ARG A 74 -25.33 -11.95 16.31
C ARG A 74 -24.24 -10.89 16.04
N PRO A 75 -23.14 -11.23 15.36
CA PRO A 75 -22.10 -10.25 15.01
C PRO A 75 -22.63 -9.16 14.08
N LEU A 76 -22.00 -7.97 14.14
CA LEU A 76 -22.31 -6.85 13.24
C LEU A 76 -21.80 -7.16 11.83
N ARG A 77 -22.64 -7.01 10.81
CA ARG A 77 -22.25 -7.22 9.41
C ARG A 77 -21.93 -5.88 8.75
N VAL A 78 -20.68 -5.67 8.35
CA VAL A 78 -20.20 -4.44 7.71
C VAL A 78 -19.93 -4.70 6.24
N GLY A 79 -20.54 -3.91 5.35
CA GLY A 79 -20.21 -3.89 3.92
C GLY A 79 -19.10 -2.90 3.65
N LEU A 80 -17.91 -3.37 3.30
CA LEU A 80 -16.77 -2.53 2.93
C LEU A 80 -16.80 -2.29 1.41
N VAL A 81 -16.99 -1.04 0.98
CA VAL A 81 -17.11 -0.68 -0.43
C VAL A 81 -15.91 0.16 -0.86
N CYS A 82 -15.15 -0.29 -1.85
CA CYS A 82 -13.95 0.37 -2.35
C CYS A 82 -13.92 0.45 -3.88
N GLY A 83 -12.86 1.04 -4.44
CA GLY A 83 -12.67 1.28 -5.86
C GLY A 83 -13.07 2.70 -6.25
N GLY A 84 -13.91 2.81 -7.28
CA GLY A 84 -14.43 4.06 -7.82
C GLY A 84 -13.81 4.45 -9.18
N PRO A 85 -14.39 5.45 -9.84
CA PRO A 85 -13.94 5.94 -11.16
C PRO A 85 -12.75 6.90 -11.09
N SER A 86 -12.33 7.32 -9.89
CA SER A 86 -11.21 8.23 -9.69
C SER A 86 -9.86 7.55 -9.95
N ALA A 87 -8.85 8.35 -10.31
CA ALA A 87 -7.45 7.93 -10.32
C ALA A 87 -6.93 7.55 -8.91
N GLU A 88 -7.65 7.91 -7.85
CA GLU A 88 -7.34 7.57 -6.44
C GLU A 88 -7.70 6.13 -6.05
N ARG A 89 -8.08 5.29 -7.02
CA ARG A 89 -8.50 3.90 -6.82
C ARG A 89 -7.47 3.04 -6.07
N GLY A 90 -6.17 3.27 -6.27
CA GLY A 90 -5.11 2.60 -5.51
C GLY A 90 -5.17 2.92 -4.02
N ILE A 91 -5.41 4.19 -3.66
CA ILE A 91 -5.57 4.64 -2.26
C ILE A 91 -6.82 4.00 -1.64
N SER A 92 -7.90 3.89 -2.42
CA SER A 92 -9.13 3.21 -2.00
C SER A 92 -8.90 1.74 -1.66
N LEU A 93 -8.19 0.99 -2.51
CA LEU A 93 -7.87 -0.42 -2.26
C LEU A 93 -6.98 -0.61 -1.02
N ASN A 94 -5.93 0.22 -0.86
CA ASN A 94 -5.05 0.17 0.30
C ASN A 94 -5.79 0.52 1.60
N SER A 95 -6.67 1.52 1.56
CA SER A 95 -7.51 1.91 2.70
C SER A 95 -8.49 0.78 3.06
N ALA A 96 -9.11 0.14 2.07
CA ALA A 96 -10.01 -0.99 2.28
C ALA A 96 -9.30 -2.19 2.92
N ARG A 97 -8.10 -2.55 2.44
CA ARG A 97 -7.26 -3.60 3.06
C ARG A 97 -6.99 -3.31 4.53
N SER A 98 -6.53 -2.09 4.83
CA SER A 98 -6.27 -1.67 6.21
C SER A 98 -7.51 -1.70 7.09
N VAL A 99 -8.67 -1.26 6.57
CA VAL A 99 -9.94 -1.36 7.30
C VAL A 99 -10.27 -2.82 7.60
N LEU A 100 -10.21 -3.70 6.60
CA LEU A 100 -10.46 -5.14 6.77
C LEU A 100 -9.55 -5.75 7.85
N ASP A 101 -8.24 -5.51 7.77
CA ASP A 101 -7.23 -6.06 8.69
C ASP A 101 -7.50 -5.67 10.15
N HIS A 102 -8.08 -4.49 10.39
CA HIS A 102 -8.21 -3.94 11.74
C HIS A 102 -9.62 -4.01 12.34
N ILE A 103 -10.69 -4.11 11.55
CA ILE A 103 -12.06 -4.20 12.09
C ILE A 103 -12.62 -5.62 12.15
N GLN A 104 -12.17 -6.52 11.28
CA GLN A 104 -12.65 -7.91 11.24
C GLN A 104 -12.40 -8.61 12.58
N GLY A 105 -13.36 -9.41 13.03
CA GLY A 105 -13.22 -10.25 14.23
C GLY A 105 -14.45 -11.12 14.46
N ASP A 106 -14.46 -11.91 15.54
CA ASP A 106 -15.61 -12.79 15.84
C ASP A 106 -16.90 -11.98 16.12
N ASP A 107 -16.76 -10.71 16.47
CA ASP A 107 -17.84 -9.79 16.82
C ASP A 107 -18.31 -8.90 15.66
N LEU A 108 -17.51 -8.80 14.59
CA LEU A 108 -17.76 -7.97 13.43
C LEU A 108 -17.29 -8.69 12.16
N LEU A 109 -18.23 -8.94 11.25
CA LEU A 109 -18.00 -9.62 9.97
C LEU A 109 -18.00 -8.61 8.81
N VAL A 110 -16.94 -8.60 8.02
CA VAL A 110 -16.77 -7.74 6.85
C VAL A 110 -17.07 -8.50 5.56
N SER A 111 -17.95 -7.95 4.73
CA SER A 111 -18.17 -8.36 3.34
C SER A 111 -17.62 -7.28 2.41
N CYS A 112 -16.82 -7.67 1.41
CA CYS A 112 -16.09 -6.73 0.56
C CYS A 112 -16.78 -6.55 -0.80
N TYR A 113 -16.84 -5.30 -1.26
CA TYR A 113 -17.44 -4.92 -2.53
C TYR A 113 -16.55 -3.92 -3.27
N TYR A 114 -16.55 -4.01 -4.59
CA TYR A 114 -15.74 -3.17 -5.47
C TYR A 114 -16.59 -2.47 -6.52
N ILE A 115 -16.23 -1.24 -6.85
CA ILE A 115 -16.80 -0.46 -7.94
C ILE A 115 -15.68 -0.13 -8.92
N ASP A 116 -15.84 -0.52 -10.18
CA ASP A 116 -14.82 -0.29 -11.20
C ASP A 116 -14.88 1.13 -11.80
N CYS A 117 -13.99 1.42 -12.75
CA CYS A 117 -13.98 2.72 -13.44
C CYS A 117 -15.16 2.93 -14.40
N GLY A 118 -15.86 1.85 -14.77
CA GLY A 118 -17.07 1.85 -15.56
C GLY A 118 -18.35 2.00 -14.73
N MET A 119 -18.23 2.15 -13.41
CA MET A 119 -19.35 2.20 -12.44
C MET A 119 -20.12 0.87 -12.29
N ASN A 120 -19.49 -0.25 -12.62
CA ASN A 120 -20.03 -1.58 -12.37
C ASN A 120 -19.64 -2.01 -10.95
N ALA A 121 -20.58 -2.64 -10.24
CA ALA A 121 -20.37 -3.10 -8.87
C ALA A 121 -20.17 -4.62 -8.81
N PHE A 122 -19.33 -5.06 -7.88
CA PHE A 122 -18.94 -6.46 -7.73
C PHE A 122 -18.89 -6.85 -6.25
N ALA A 123 -19.33 -8.06 -5.92
CA ALA A 123 -18.97 -8.72 -4.66
C ALA A 123 -17.64 -9.43 -4.84
N ILE A 124 -16.71 -9.21 -3.92
CA ILE A 124 -15.34 -9.73 -3.97
C ILE A 124 -14.99 -10.51 -2.71
N SER A 125 -14.07 -11.46 -2.85
CA SER A 125 -13.48 -12.12 -1.69
C SER A 125 -12.49 -11.18 -0.98
N PRO A 126 -12.33 -11.29 0.35
CA PRO A 126 -11.31 -10.52 1.08
C PRO A 126 -9.89 -10.73 0.53
N ALA A 127 -9.59 -11.91 -0.02
CA ALA A 127 -8.29 -12.23 -0.62
C ALA A 127 -7.95 -11.31 -1.81
N GLN A 128 -8.94 -10.83 -2.56
CA GLN A 128 -8.71 -9.94 -3.70
C GLN A 128 -8.18 -8.56 -3.28
N LEU A 129 -8.47 -8.07 -2.07
CA LEU A 129 -7.95 -6.78 -1.58
C LEU A 129 -6.43 -6.77 -1.40
N TYR A 130 -5.78 -7.94 -1.36
CA TYR A 130 -4.33 -8.07 -1.31
C TYR A 130 -3.68 -8.05 -2.71
N SER A 131 -4.45 -7.79 -3.79
CA SER A 131 -3.89 -7.61 -5.13
C SER A 131 -2.86 -6.48 -5.17
N ASN A 132 -1.97 -6.59 -6.15
CA ASN A 132 -0.71 -5.86 -6.15
C ASN A 132 -0.89 -4.41 -6.60
N THR A 133 -1.59 -4.23 -7.73
CA THR A 133 -1.95 -2.94 -8.34
C THR A 133 -3.45 -2.92 -8.67
N PRO A 134 -4.05 -1.74 -8.91
CA PRO A 134 -5.41 -1.66 -9.43
C PRO A 134 -5.59 -2.45 -10.75
N SER A 135 -4.57 -2.52 -11.59
CA SER A 135 -4.59 -3.33 -12.82
C SER A 135 -4.61 -4.84 -12.53
N ASP A 136 -3.78 -5.32 -11.58
CA ASP A 136 -3.81 -6.72 -11.11
C ASP A 136 -5.18 -7.09 -10.54
N PHE A 137 -5.76 -6.16 -9.76
CA PHE A 137 -7.09 -6.31 -9.22
C PHE A 137 -8.16 -6.43 -10.32
N ASP A 138 -8.19 -5.49 -11.28
CA ASP A 138 -9.15 -5.51 -12.40
C ASP A 138 -9.00 -6.76 -13.27
N PHE A 139 -7.77 -7.24 -13.46
CA PHE A 139 -7.52 -8.47 -14.20
C PHE A 139 -8.13 -9.69 -13.51
N LYS A 140 -8.00 -9.79 -12.19
CA LYS A 140 -8.55 -10.89 -11.38
C LYS A 140 -10.07 -10.79 -11.18
N LEU A 141 -10.65 -9.62 -11.41
CA LEU A 141 -12.08 -9.38 -11.21
C LEU A 141 -12.96 -10.25 -12.13
N GLU A 142 -12.57 -10.39 -13.40
CA GLU A 142 -13.34 -11.10 -14.44
C GLU A 142 -13.56 -12.59 -14.13
N SER A 143 -12.67 -13.22 -13.36
CA SER A 143 -12.70 -14.65 -13.06
C SER A 143 -13.21 -14.99 -11.66
N LEU A 144 -13.12 -14.05 -10.70
CA LEU A 144 -13.34 -14.33 -9.28
C LEU A 144 -14.51 -13.56 -8.66
N ALA A 145 -15.01 -12.50 -9.31
CA ALA A 145 -16.03 -11.64 -8.72
C ALA A 145 -17.44 -11.93 -9.24
N GLN A 146 -18.43 -11.63 -8.41
CA GLN A 146 -19.84 -11.66 -8.81
C GLN A 146 -20.28 -10.24 -9.17
N GLU A 147 -20.52 -10.00 -10.46
CA GLU A 147 -21.03 -8.73 -10.99
C GLU A 147 -22.51 -8.54 -10.65
N PHE A 148 -22.89 -7.32 -10.29
CA PHE A 148 -24.28 -6.88 -10.18
C PHE A 148 -24.73 -6.20 -11.48
N SER A 149 -25.96 -6.48 -11.93
CA SER A 149 -26.44 -5.97 -13.22
C SER A 149 -26.60 -4.44 -13.23
N THR A 150 -26.88 -3.85 -12.06
CA THR A 150 -27.03 -2.40 -11.87
C THR A 150 -26.59 -1.97 -10.47
N LEU A 151 -26.26 -0.69 -10.30
CA LEU A 151 -26.02 -0.10 -8.97
C LEU A 151 -27.25 -0.18 -8.05
N SER A 152 -28.47 -0.18 -8.62
CA SER A 152 -29.70 -0.36 -7.83
C SER A 152 -29.79 -1.76 -7.23
N GLU A 153 -29.51 -2.80 -8.03
CA GLU A 153 -29.46 -4.19 -7.55
C GLU A 153 -28.38 -4.38 -6.49
N PHE A 154 -27.21 -3.74 -6.68
CA PHE A 154 -26.16 -3.70 -5.67
C PHE A 154 -26.63 -3.06 -4.36
N ALA A 155 -27.32 -1.92 -4.41
CA ALA A 155 -27.85 -1.27 -3.22
C ALA A 155 -28.92 -2.12 -2.50
N GLU A 156 -29.80 -2.79 -3.25
CA GLU A 156 -30.77 -3.75 -2.71
C GLU A 156 -30.09 -4.96 -2.03
N HIS A 157 -29.00 -5.46 -2.64
CA HIS A 157 -28.17 -6.50 -2.04
C HIS A 157 -27.57 -6.04 -0.72
N LEU A 158 -26.99 -4.83 -0.67
CA LEU A 158 -26.45 -4.26 0.56
C LEU A 158 -27.52 -4.13 1.64
N ALA A 159 -28.70 -3.60 1.31
CA ALA A 159 -29.82 -3.44 2.24
C ALA A 159 -30.27 -4.77 2.90
N THR A 160 -30.06 -5.90 2.22
CA THR A 160 -30.45 -7.23 2.71
C THR A 160 -29.34 -7.93 3.50
N ASN A 161 -28.08 -7.77 3.06
CA ASN A 161 -26.98 -8.62 3.52
C ASN A 161 -26.07 -7.96 4.56
N VAL A 162 -26.05 -6.63 4.65
CA VAL A 162 -25.21 -5.90 5.62
C VAL A 162 -26.08 -5.08 6.58
N ASP A 163 -25.50 -4.74 7.73
CA ASP A 163 -26.15 -3.86 8.71
C ASP A 163 -25.74 -2.40 8.50
N ILE A 164 -24.48 -2.17 8.14
CA ILE A 164 -23.93 -0.84 7.84
C ILE A 164 -22.87 -0.95 6.75
N VAL A 165 -22.76 0.07 5.91
CA VAL A 165 -21.72 0.19 4.87
C VAL A 165 -20.61 1.11 5.36
N PHE A 166 -19.35 0.70 5.17
CA PHE A 166 -18.20 1.57 5.30
C PHE A 166 -17.69 1.90 3.88
N PRO A 167 -18.09 3.05 3.30
CA PRO A 167 -17.58 3.48 2.01
C PRO A 167 -16.14 3.98 2.15
N VAL A 168 -15.23 3.39 1.38
CA VAL A 168 -13.81 3.74 1.35
C VAL A 168 -13.40 4.08 -0.09
N ILE A 169 -14.22 4.89 -0.77
CA ILE A 169 -13.96 5.40 -2.11
C ILE A 169 -13.42 6.84 -1.98
N HIS A 170 -12.30 7.13 -2.62
CA HIS A 170 -11.64 8.44 -2.59
C HIS A 170 -11.89 9.21 -3.89
N GLY A 171 -12.08 10.53 -3.79
CA GLY A 171 -12.42 11.38 -4.94
C GLY A 171 -13.83 11.16 -5.47
N LYS A 172 -13.98 11.22 -6.81
CA LYS A 172 -15.28 11.10 -7.49
C LYS A 172 -16.03 9.82 -7.12
N PHE A 173 -17.35 9.93 -6.98
CA PHE A 173 -18.28 8.91 -6.48
C PHE A 173 -18.15 8.56 -4.99
N GLY A 174 -17.06 8.93 -4.31
CA GLY A 174 -16.86 8.74 -2.88
C GLY A 174 -17.06 10.02 -2.08
N GLU A 175 -16.17 10.99 -2.27
CA GLU A 175 -16.18 12.27 -1.56
C GLU A 175 -17.15 13.28 -2.17
N ASP A 176 -17.59 13.10 -3.41
CA ASP A 176 -18.61 13.96 -4.02
C ASP A 176 -20.06 13.59 -3.63
N GLY A 177 -20.25 12.56 -2.80
CA GLY A 177 -21.56 12.13 -2.31
C GLY A 177 -22.25 11.05 -3.14
N GLY A 178 -21.64 10.55 -4.23
CA GLY A 178 -22.28 9.62 -5.16
C GLY A 178 -22.72 8.28 -4.54
N ILE A 179 -21.82 7.60 -3.82
CA ILE A 179 -22.13 6.34 -3.14
C ILE A 179 -23.11 6.57 -1.97
N GLN A 180 -23.00 7.71 -1.28
CA GLN A 180 -23.87 8.06 -0.16
C GLN A 180 -25.30 8.28 -0.66
N GLU A 181 -25.50 8.97 -1.79
CA GLU A 181 -26.82 9.16 -2.39
C GLU A 181 -27.46 7.81 -2.75
N LEU A 182 -26.66 6.86 -3.28
CA LEU A 182 -27.13 5.51 -3.60
C LEU A 182 -27.60 4.77 -2.33
N LEU A 183 -26.82 4.84 -1.25
CA LEU A 183 -27.14 4.20 0.03
C LEU A 183 -28.34 4.85 0.73
N GLU A 184 -28.45 6.17 0.68
CA GLU A 184 -29.59 6.94 1.20
C GLU A 184 -30.90 6.54 0.51
N LYS A 185 -30.89 6.43 -0.83
CA LYS A 185 -32.06 6.00 -1.62
C LYS A 185 -32.51 4.59 -1.28
N ALA A 186 -31.56 3.69 -1.00
CA ALA A 186 -31.84 2.31 -0.59
C ALA A 186 -32.06 2.15 0.92
N ASN A 187 -32.00 3.25 1.69
CA ASN A 187 -32.12 3.27 3.14
C ASN A 187 -31.12 2.33 3.86
N VAL A 188 -29.90 2.27 3.32
CA VAL A 188 -28.78 1.49 3.86
C VAL A 188 -27.98 2.38 4.81
N PRO A 189 -27.83 2.02 6.09
CA PRO A 189 -26.96 2.74 7.00
C PRO A 189 -25.51 2.77 6.52
N PHE A 190 -24.79 3.89 6.71
CA PHE A 190 -23.39 3.99 6.32
C PHE A 190 -22.57 4.90 7.24
N VAL A 191 -21.26 4.67 7.25
CA VAL A 191 -20.23 5.50 7.90
C VAL A 191 -19.92 6.70 7.01
N GLY A 192 -19.84 7.89 7.60
CA GLY A 192 -19.44 9.13 6.93
C GLY A 192 -20.56 10.15 6.75
N THR A 193 -20.22 11.21 6.02
CA THR A 193 -21.05 12.39 5.79
C THR A 193 -22.14 12.12 4.73
N PRO A 194 -23.38 12.64 4.88
CA PRO A 194 -24.45 12.46 3.88
C PRO A 194 -24.17 13.18 2.55
N SER A 195 -24.87 12.76 1.50
CA SER A 195 -24.58 13.14 0.10
C SER A 195 -24.61 14.66 -0.16
N ASN A 196 -25.57 15.38 0.42
CA ASN A 196 -25.73 16.83 0.22
C ASN A 196 -24.57 17.62 0.84
N GLU A 197 -24.14 17.23 2.04
CA GLU A 197 -23.03 17.83 2.75
C GLU A 197 -21.70 17.50 2.05
N CYS A 198 -21.54 16.28 1.53
CA CYS A 198 -20.40 15.90 0.69
C CYS A 198 -20.28 16.80 -0.54
N LEU A 199 -21.38 16.97 -1.29
CA LEU A 199 -21.42 17.82 -2.49
C LEU A 199 -21.01 19.28 -2.19
N ARG A 200 -21.40 19.81 -1.03
CA ARG A 200 -21.06 21.17 -0.59
C ARG A 200 -19.60 21.32 -0.19
N ALA A 201 -19.03 20.30 0.46
CA ALA A 201 -17.68 20.35 1.02
C ALA A 201 -16.58 19.99 0.00
N PHE A 202 -16.87 19.12 -0.96
CA PHE A 202 -15.85 18.53 -1.84
C PHE A 202 -15.32 19.49 -2.93
N ASP A 203 -16.17 20.41 -3.42
CA ASP A 203 -15.73 21.44 -4.37
C ASP A 203 -14.95 22.54 -3.65
N LYS A 204 -13.63 22.58 -3.86
CA LYS A 204 -12.72 23.51 -3.16
C LYS A 204 -13.10 24.98 -3.32
N HIS A 205 -13.63 25.38 -4.47
CA HIS A 205 -14.01 26.76 -4.70
C HIS A 205 -15.28 27.11 -3.90
N ASN A 206 -16.30 26.26 -3.97
CA ASN A 206 -17.53 26.46 -3.20
C ASN A 206 -17.27 26.40 -1.69
N ALA A 207 -16.43 25.47 -1.23
CA ALA A 207 -16.02 25.36 0.16
C ALA A 207 -15.30 26.62 0.64
N SER A 208 -14.41 27.19 -0.19
CA SER A 208 -13.73 28.46 0.10
C SER A 208 -14.73 29.63 0.22
N LEU A 209 -15.70 29.74 -0.69
CA LEU A 209 -16.74 30.78 -0.60
C LEU A 209 -17.61 30.66 0.66
N GLU A 210 -17.99 29.45 1.04
CA GLU A 210 -18.74 29.20 2.27
C GLU A 210 -17.90 29.56 3.51
N LEU A 211 -16.62 29.14 3.56
CA LEU A 211 -15.72 29.48 4.65
C LEU A 211 -15.58 31.00 4.82
N ASP A 212 -15.42 31.73 3.72
CA ASP A 212 -15.36 33.19 3.73
C ASP A 212 -16.64 33.82 4.30
N ALA A 213 -17.81 33.33 3.87
CA ALA A 213 -19.11 33.77 4.34
C ALA A 213 -19.33 33.51 5.84
N GLN A 214 -18.70 32.45 6.39
CA GLN A 214 -18.70 32.11 7.81
C GLN A 214 -17.61 32.84 8.61
N GLY A 215 -16.87 33.74 7.97
CA GLY A 215 -15.87 34.60 8.60
C GLY A 215 -14.50 33.95 8.77
N PHE A 216 -14.19 32.87 8.06
CA PHE A 216 -12.83 32.32 8.01
C PHE A 216 -11.98 33.09 7.01
N LEU A 217 -10.67 33.13 7.26
CA LEU A 217 -9.71 33.53 6.24
C LEU A 217 -9.54 32.42 5.21
N THR A 218 -9.58 32.81 3.94
CA THR A 218 -9.41 31.90 2.80
C THR A 218 -8.31 32.41 1.88
N VAL A 219 -7.70 31.48 1.14
CA VAL A 219 -6.68 31.82 0.15
C VAL A 219 -7.36 32.57 -1.00
N PRO A 220 -6.87 33.76 -1.40
CA PRO A 220 -7.39 34.44 -2.58
C PRO A 220 -7.29 33.50 -3.78
N ASN A 221 -8.44 33.30 -4.44
CA ASN A 221 -8.54 32.34 -5.52
C ASN A 221 -9.38 32.85 -6.70
N PHE A 222 -9.12 32.28 -7.88
CA PHE A 222 -9.81 32.57 -9.12
C PHE A 222 -10.29 31.26 -9.76
N LEU A 223 -11.59 31.18 -10.07
CA LEU A 223 -12.18 30.01 -10.73
C LEU A 223 -12.07 30.12 -12.25
N VAL A 224 -11.57 29.06 -12.88
CA VAL A 224 -11.58 28.86 -14.33
C VAL A 224 -12.49 27.68 -14.65
N GLU A 225 -13.50 27.90 -15.48
CA GLU A 225 -14.31 26.82 -16.04
C GLU A 225 -13.85 26.48 -17.47
N LYS A 226 -13.99 25.21 -17.85
CA LYS A 226 -13.73 24.74 -19.22
C LYS A 226 -14.50 25.60 -20.23
N ASP A 227 -13.82 26.00 -21.29
CA ASP A 227 -14.33 26.88 -22.37
C ASP A 227 -14.68 28.32 -21.96
N LYS A 228 -14.38 28.74 -20.73
CA LYS A 228 -14.64 30.11 -20.22
C LYS A 228 -13.38 30.85 -19.77
N LEU A 229 -12.18 30.37 -20.11
CA LEU A 229 -10.93 30.98 -19.71
C LEU A 229 -10.71 32.34 -20.40
N ALA A 230 -10.91 33.42 -19.65
CA ALA A 230 -10.60 34.77 -20.09
C ALA A 230 -9.22 35.20 -19.53
N ARG A 231 -8.15 35.02 -20.32
CA ARG A 231 -6.77 35.38 -19.93
C ARG A 231 -6.65 36.82 -19.42
N SER A 232 -7.40 37.76 -20.00
CA SER A 232 -7.43 39.16 -19.56
C SER A 232 -7.99 39.34 -18.15
N GLU A 233 -9.03 38.59 -17.78
CA GLU A 233 -9.63 38.65 -16.44
C GLU A 233 -8.67 38.06 -15.40
N LEU A 234 -7.95 37.00 -15.76
CA LEU A 234 -6.92 36.41 -14.91
C LEU A 234 -5.76 37.40 -14.67
N GLU A 235 -5.30 38.09 -15.71
CA GLU A 235 -4.28 39.15 -15.58
C GLU A 235 -4.75 40.32 -14.71
N GLU A 236 -6.02 40.69 -14.79
CA GLU A 236 -6.63 41.71 -13.93
C GLU A 236 -6.69 41.23 -12.47
N TRP A 237 -7.08 39.96 -12.25
CA TRP A 237 -7.11 39.36 -10.93
C TRP A 237 -5.73 39.32 -10.26
N PHE A 238 -4.68 38.90 -10.99
CA PHE A 238 -3.28 38.96 -10.51
C PHE A 238 -2.92 40.38 -10.04
N GLY A 239 -3.29 41.40 -10.83
CA GLY A 239 -3.07 42.80 -10.45
C GLY A 239 -3.85 43.23 -9.20
N SER A 240 -5.09 42.75 -9.02
CA SER A 240 -5.95 43.11 -7.90
C SER A 240 -5.44 42.61 -6.54
N ILE A 241 -4.76 41.46 -6.53
CA ILE A 241 -4.19 40.84 -5.32
C ILE A 241 -2.70 41.19 -5.13
N GLY A 242 -2.15 42.07 -5.97
CA GLY A 242 -0.75 42.51 -5.89
C GLY A 242 0.28 41.48 -6.39
N LEU A 243 -0.15 40.46 -7.14
CA LEU A 243 0.72 39.44 -7.71
C LEU A 243 1.27 39.89 -9.08
N ASN A 244 2.55 39.62 -9.35
CA ASN A 244 3.15 40.00 -10.64
C ASN A 244 2.54 39.16 -11.78
N LYS A 245 2.05 39.84 -12.83
CA LYS A 245 1.37 39.20 -13.97
C LYS A 245 2.25 38.29 -14.80
N GLU A 246 3.56 38.54 -14.84
CA GLU A 246 4.53 37.82 -15.66
C GLU A 246 5.25 36.69 -14.91
N ASN A 247 5.49 36.85 -13.60
CA ASN A 247 6.29 35.89 -12.83
C ASN A 247 5.80 35.61 -11.40
N GLY A 248 4.63 36.11 -11.04
CA GLY A 248 4.04 35.88 -9.73
C GLY A 248 3.66 34.41 -9.54
N LYS A 249 4.05 33.82 -8.41
CA LYS A 249 3.81 32.39 -8.15
C LYS A 249 2.35 32.13 -7.80
N ALA A 250 1.73 31.19 -8.51
CA ALA A 250 0.37 30.72 -8.26
C ALA A 250 0.32 29.18 -8.25
N ILE A 251 -0.66 28.63 -7.54
CA ILE A 251 -1.01 27.21 -7.59
C ILE A 251 -2.22 27.04 -8.49
N VAL A 252 -2.14 26.11 -9.43
CA VAL A 252 -3.26 25.72 -10.29
C VAL A 252 -3.66 24.30 -9.88
N LYS A 253 -4.93 24.11 -9.49
CA LYS A 253 -5.42 22.81 -9.03
C LYS A 253 -6.87 22.54 -9.47
N PRO A 254 -7.26 21.28 -9.67
CA PRO A 254 -8.66 20.91 -9.93
C PRO A 254 -9.53 21.15 -8.69
N THR A 255 -10.77 21.56 -8.93
CA THR A 255 -11.74 21.82 -7.84
C THR A 255 -12.22 20.55 -7.14
N ARG A 256 -12.32 19.43 -7.87
CA ARG A 256 -12.98 18.17 -7.46
C ARG A 256 -12.08 16.94 -7.54
N ALA A 257 -10.76 17.10 -7.48
CA ALA A 257 -9.82 15.98 -7.35
C ALA A 257 -9.07 16.02 -6.01
N GLY A 258 -8.85 14.85 -5.40
CA GLY A 258 -8.09 14.70 -4.17
C GLY A 258 -6.59 14.44 -4.40
N SER A 259 -5.88 14.15 -3.31
CA SER A 259 -4.52 13.57 -3.34
C SER A 259 -3.45 14.34 -4.12
N SER A 260 -3.60 15.66 -4.25
CA SER A 260 -2.74 16.53 -5.08
C SER A 260 -2.63 16.12 -6.56
N ILE A 261 -3.61 15.38 -7.09
CA ILE A 261 -3.67 15.04 -8.51
C ILE A 261 -3.97 16.30 -9.31
N GLY A 262 -3.16 16.59 -10.33
CA GLY A 262 -3.31 17.78 -11.18
C GLY A 262 -2.93 19.10 -10.51
N VAL A 263 -2.24 19.08 -9.35
CA VAL A 263 -1.74 20.31 -8.69
C VAL A 263 -0.39 20.70 -9.27
N VAL A 264 -0.27 21.94 -9.77
CA VAL A 264 0.96 22.45 -10.38
C VAL A 264 1.25 23.90 -9.96
N VAL A 265 2.53 24.28 -9.88
CA VAL A 265 2.94 25.69 -9.79
C VAL A 265 2.90 26.32 -11.18
N ALA A 266 2.48 27.58 -11.24
CA ALA A 266 2.61 28.43 -12.41
C ALA A 266 3.24 29.79 -12.03
N TYR A 267 3.98 30.38 -12.96
CA TYR A 267 4.60 31.71 -12.81
C TYR A 267 3.92 32.70 -13.77
N GLY A 268 3.12 33.60 -13.20
CA GLY A 268 2.35 34.58 -13.96
C GLY A 268 1.02 34.05 -14.49
N ALA A 269 0.20 34.96 -15.01
CA ALA A 269 -1.15 34.68 -15.47
C ALA A 269 -1.18 33.79 -16.73
N ASN A 270 -0.21 33.97 -17.64
CA ASN A 270 -0.14 33.21 -18.88
C ASN A 270 0.17 31.74 -18.63
N GLU A 271 1.18 31.44 -17.81
CA GLU A 271 1.48 30.06 -17.46
C GLU A 271 0.34 29.44 -16.66
N ALA A 272 -0.29 30.17 -15.73
CA ALA A 272 -1.42 29.66 -14.97
C ALA A 272 -2.60 29.25 -15.88
N ALA A 273 -2.88 30.04 -16.91
CA ALA A 273 -3.85 29.73 -17.96
C ALA A 273 -3.47 28.46 -18.75
N GLU A 274 -2.20 28.33 -19.17
CA GLU A 274 -1.71 27.14 -19.89
C GLU A 274 -1.80 25.87 -19.04
N LYS A 275 -1.43 25.95 -17.75
CA LYS A 275 -1.56 24.83 -16.82
C LYS A 275 -3.01 24.42 -16.61
N ALA A 276 -3.94 25.38 -16.49
CA ALA A 276 -5.37 25.10 -16.40
C ALA A 276 -5.91 24.40 -17.66
N GLU A 277 -5.52 24.87 -18.86
CA GLU A 277 -5.82 24.21 -20.14
C GLU A 277 -5.27 22.78 -20.20
N GLY A 278 -4.09 22.53 -19.62
CA GLY A 278 -3.51 21.19 -19.46
C GLY A 278 -4.42 20.25 -18.66
N ILE A 279 -4.87 20.69 -17.47
CA ILE A 279 -5.78 19.90 -16.61
C ILE A 279 -7.10 19.56 -17.34
N PHE A 280 -7.67 20.52 -18.09
CA PHE A 280 -8.89 20.27 -18.89
C PHE A 280 -8.67 19.29 -20.05
N SER A 281 -7.48 19.31 -20.64
CA SER A 281 -7.10 18.45 -21.77
C SER A 281 -6.85 17.01 -21.33
N GLU A 282 -6.37 16.83 -20.10
CA GLU A 282 -6.20 15.53 -19.45
C GLU A 282 -7.52 14.98 -18.86
N GLU A 283 -8.64 15.69 -19.02
CA GLU A 283 -9.96 15.33 -18.50
C GLU A 283 -9.99 15.07 -16.98
N ILE A 284 -9.07 15.71 -16.23
CA ILE A 284 -8.99 15.57 -14.77
C ILE A 284 -10.19 16.22 -14.09
N ASP A 285 -10.55 17.43 -14.50
CA ASP A 285 -11.69 18.19 -13.98
C ASP A 285 -12.21 19.15 -15.07
N ASP A 286 -13.43 19.64 -14.97
CA ASP A 286 -14.01 20.68 -15.84
C ASP A 286 -13.93 22.09 -15.20
N LYS A 287 -13.46 22.15 -13.96
CA LYS A 287 -13.21 23.38 -13.21
C LYS A 287 -11.85 23.35 -12.51
N VAL A 288 -11.15 24.47 -12.58
CA VAL A 288 -9.82 24.66 -12.00
C VAL A 288 -9.83 25.92 -11.14
N ILE A 289 -9.18 25.86 -9.99
CA ILE A 289 -8.97 27.00 -9.11
C ILE A 289 -7.50 27.41 -9.18
N ILE A 290 -7.26 28.71 -9.32
CA ILE A 290 -5.94 29.34 -9.30
C ILE A 290 -5.82 30.09 -7.98
N GLU A 291 -4.85 29.72 -7.16
CA GLU A 291 -4.63 30.27 -5.82
C GLU A 291 -3.27 30.96 -5.73
N VAL A 292 -3.16 31.93 -4.81
CA VAL A 292 -1.86 32.52 -4.48
C VAL A 292 -0.94 31.46 -3.87
N PHE A 293 0.30 31.40 -4.33
CA PHE A 293 1.31 30.56 -3.68
C PHE A 293 1.66 31.14 -2.30
N LEU A 294 1.51 30.32 -1.26
CA LEU A 294 1.73 30.73 0.12
C LEU A 294 3.21 30.63 0.51
N GLU A 295 4.01 31.64 0.10
CA GLU A 295 5.44 31.68 0.42
C GLU A 295 5.70 31.72 1.93
N GLY A 296 6.62 30.86 2.41
CA GLY A 296 7.00 30.77 3.81
C GLY A 296 5.96 30.11 4.73
N GLY A 297 4.87 29.56 4.17
CA GLY A 297 3.88 28.82 4.92
C GLY A 297 4.30 27.40 5.26
N CYS A 298 3.82 26.92 6.41
CA CYS A 298 3.92 25.53 6.83
C CYS A 298 2.57 24.85 6.63
N GLU A 299 2.53 23.76 5.86
CA GLU A 299 1.32 22.96 5.68
C GLU A 299 1.03 22.17 6.96
N PHE A 300 -0.25 22.02 7.30
CA PHE A 300 -0.71 21.17 8.39
C PHE A 300 -1.90 20.32 7.98
N THR A 301 -2.04 19.18 8.64
CA THR A 301 -3.19 18.28 8.53
C THR A 301 -3.77 18.02 9.91
N ALA A 302 -5.09 18.05 10.03
CA ALA A 302 -5.80 17.77 11.27
C ALA A 302 -6.93 16.77 11.05
N ILE A 303 -6.91 15.69 11.83
CA ILE A 303 -7.97 14.69 11.89
C ILE A 303 -8.99 15.11 12.94
N ILE A 304 -10.25 15.01 12.59
CA ILE A 304 -11.38 15.29 13.47
C ILE A 304 -12.28 14.08 13.57
N LEU A 305 -12.73 13.78 14.78
CA LEU A 305 -13.65 12.70 15.10
C LEU A 305 -14.92 13.28 15.70
N ASP A 306 -16.09 12.83 15.25
CA ASP A 306 -17.32 13.06 15.98
C ASP A 306 -17.47 11.97 17.04
N VAL A 307 -17.44 12.37 18.31
CA VAL A 307 -17.63 11.48 19.46
C VAL A 307 -18.91 11.79 20.22
N GLY A 308 -19.81 12.53 19.56
CA GLY A 308 -21.10 12.93 20.10
C GLY A 308 -22.10 11.78 20.22
N THR A 309 -23.36 12.18 20.36
CA THR A 309 -24.50 11.25 20.29
C THR A 309 -25.19 11.43 18.94
N ALA A 310 -26.04 10.49 18.56
CA ALA A 310 -26.83 10.55 17.32
C ALA A 310 -27.48 11.92 17.03
N ASN A 311 -27.88 12.64 18.08
CA ASN A 311 -28.60 13.91 17.98
C ASN A 311 -27.74 15.15 18.33
N ASN A 312 -26.50 14.96 18.78
CA ASN A 312 -25.64 16.05 19.21
C ASN A 312 -24.18 15.75 18.88
N SER A 313 -23.68 16.37 17.82
CA SER A 313 -22.30 16.24 17.36
C SER A 313 -21.34 16.88 18.37
N GLU A 314 -20.33 16.13 18.79
CA GLU A 314 -19.25 16.59 19.68
C GLU A 314 -17.91 16.36 18.96
N PRO A 315 -17.57 17.18 17.95
CA PRO A 315 -16.34 17.00 17.18
C PRO A 315 -15.11 17.37 17.99
N ILE A 316 -14.19 16.42 18.11
CA ILE A 316 -12.90 16.56 18.76
C ILE A 316 -11.80 16.43 17.71
N VAL A 317 -10.96 17.45 17.64
CA VAL A 317 -9.80 17.49 16.76
C VAL A 317 -8.61 16.89 17.49
N LEU A 318 -7.99 15.90 16.85
CA LEU A 318 -6.78 15.25 17.34
C LEU A 318 -5.59 16.23 17.26
N LEU A 319 -4.41 15.76 17.67
CA LEU A 319 -3.20 16.57 17.56
C LEU A 319 -2.84 16.72 16.07
N PRO A 320 -2.81 17.94 15.51
CA PRO A 320 -2.47 18.14 14.11
C PRO A 320 -1.07 17.60 13.78
N THR A 321 -0.76 17.52 12.49
CA THR A 321 0.57 17.20 11.97
C THR A 321 1.07 18.37 11.14
N GLU A 322 2.29 18.82 11.37
CA GLU A 322 3.02 19.72 10.47
C GLU A 322 3.70 18.89 9.37
N VAL A 323 3.59 19.36 8.13
CA VAL A 323 4.23 18.79 6.96
C VAL A 323 5.41 19.70 6.56
N GLU A 324 6.62 19.23 6.81
CA GLU A 324 7.86 19.97 6.51
C GLU A 324 8.47 19.45 5.19
N LEU A 325 8.66 20.34 4.21
CA LEU A 325 9.37 20.02 2.99
C LEU A 325 10.89 20.23 3.21
N GLN A 326 11.68 19.16 3.11
CA GLN A 326 13.13 19.24 3.20
C GLN A 326 13.74 19.63 1.85
N SER A 327 14.39 20.79 1.77
CA SER A 327 15.14 21.21 0.58
C SER A 327 16.46 20.45 0.49
N SER A 328 16.68 19.71 -0.60
CA SER A 328 17.97 19.04 -0.86
C SER A 328 19.13 20.05 -0.92
N ILE A 329 20.22 19.76 -0.23
CA ILE A 329 21.48 20.56 -0.17
C ILE A 329 22.26 20.56 -1.51
N THR A 330 21.67 20.06 -2.60
CA THR A 330 22.29 20.11 -3.93
C THR A 330 21.92 21.42 -4.62
N ASN A 331 22.93 22.24 -4.92
CA ASN A 331 22.84 23.53 -5.63
C ASN A 331 22.32 23.46 -7.09
N ASP A 332 21.53 22.44 -7.45
CA ASP A 332 20.90 22.35 -8.77
C ASP A 332 19.53 23.06 -8.75
N ILE A 333 19.58 24.27 -9.28
CA ILE A 333 18.57 25.12 -9.92
C ILE A 333 17.12 24.55 -9.99
N GLN A 334 16.18 25.29 -9.38
CA GLN A 334 14.73 25.39 -9.68
C GLN A 334 13.87 24.10 -9.72
N GLU A 335 13.88 23.27 -8.67
CA GLU A 335 12.69 22.46 -8.37
C GLU A 335 11.93 23.07 -7.18
N ASP A 336 11.00 23.99 -7.49
CA ASP A 336 10.10 24.57 -6.48
C ASP A 336 9.22 23.46 -5.87
N THR A 337 9.29 23.37 -4.55
CA THR A 337 8.98 22.16 -3.77
C THR A 337 7.49 22.14 -3.41
N ILE A 338 6.63 21.38 -4.12
CA ILE A 338 5.21 21.15 -3.73
C ILE A 338 5.04 19.81 -3.00
N PHE A 339 4.18 19.75 -1.98
CA PHE A 339 3.71 18.47 -1.41
C PHE A 339 2.73 17.73 -2.35
N ASN A 340 3.30 16.92 -3.25
CA ASN A 340 2.56 16.19 -4.30
C ASN A 340 2.18 14.75 -3.89
N TYR A 341 1.41 14.06 -4.73
CA TYR A 341 0.98 12.67 -4.52
C TYR A 341 2.13 11.74 -4.11
N ARG A 342 3.26 11.84 -4.83
CA ARG A 342 4.45 11.01 -4.56
C ARG A 342 4.94 11.19 -3.13
N ARG A 343 4.99 12.42 -2.64
CA ARG A 343 5.43 12.75 -1.28
C ARG A 343 4.41 12.36 -0.20
N LYS A 344 3.12 12.33 -0.54
CA LYS A 344 2.01 11.94 0.36
C LYS A 344 1.98 10.45 0.66
N TYR A 345 2.31 9.60 -0.33
CA TYR A 345 2.06 8.16 -0.26
C TYR A 345 3.29 7.28 -0.45
N LEU A 346 4.45 7.82 -0.86
CA LEU A 346 5.69 7.03 -0.99
C LEU A 346 6.75 7.45 0.03
N PRO A 347 7.57 6.50 0.54
CA PRO A 347 8.75 6.81 1.34
C PRO A 347 9.66 7.82 0.64
N THR A 348 9.91 8.95 1.29
CA THR A 348 10.77 10.01 0.76
C THR A 348 11.47 10.73 1.90
N GLN A 349 12.73 11.12 1.71
CA GLN A 349 13.45 12.02 2.62
C GLN A 349 13.15 13.50 2.34
N GLN A 350 12.35 13.80 1.31
CA GLN A 350 12.01 15.17 0.94
C GLN A 350 10.93 15.79 1.84
N VAL A 351 10.30 14.98 2.71
CA VAL A 351 9.24 15.42 3.61
C VAL A 351 9.47 14.82 4.98
N ALA A 352 9.21 15.60 6.03
CA ALA A 352 9.14 15.13 7.39
C ALA A 352 7.78 15.49 8.02
N TYR A 353 7.23 14.56 8.79
CA TYR A 353 5.95 14.74 9.50
C TYR A 353 6.15 14.90 11.00
N HIS A 354 5.66 16.00 11.56
CA HIS A 354 5.79 16.34 12.98
C HIS A 354 4.42 16.33 13.67
N THR A 355 4.20 15.37 14.57
CA THR A 355 2.93 15.21 15.32
C THR A 355 3.19 15.13 16.82
N PRO A 356 2.77 16.12 17.63
CA PRO A 356 2.13 17.39 17.23
C PRO A 356 3.10 18.31 16.45
N PRO A 357 2.58 19.34 15.75
CA PRO A 357 3.42 20.28 15.02
C PRO A 357 4.33 21.05 15.96
N ARG A 358 5.39 21.65 15.43
CA ARG A 358 6.33 22.51 16.18
C ARG A 358 5.83 23.96 16.31
N PHE A 359 4.56 24.21 15.99
CA PHE A 359 3.92 25.51 16.08
C PHE A 359 3.72 25.95 17.55
N PRO A 360 3.57 27.26 17.80
CA PRO A 360 3.12 27.75 19.10
C PRO A 360 1.78 27.14 19.53
N ALA A 361 1.60 26.91 20.83
CA ALA A 361 0.39 26.25 21.35
C ALA A 361 -0.91 26.98 20.98
N GLU A 362 -0.89 28.32 20.92
CA GLU A 362 -2.03 29.14 20.49
C GLU A 362 -2.42 28.85 19.03
N VAL A 363 -1.43 28.63 18.15
CA VAL A 363 -1.66 28.28 16.75
C VAL A 363 -2.28 26.88 16.66
N ILE A 364 -1.80 25.92 17.46
CA ILE A 364 -2.38 24.57 17.54
C ILE A 364 -3.83 24.62 18.01
N ASP A 365 -4.12 25.41 19.06
CA ASP A 365 -5.48 25.59 19.57
C ASP A 365 -6.37 26.29 18.53
N CYS A 366 -5.85 27.29 17.80
CA CYS A 366 -6.55 27.95 16.71
C CYS A 366 -6.92 26.97 15.58
N ILE A 367 -5.97 26.11 15.16
CA ILE A 367 -6.23 25.04 14.18
C ILE A 367 -7.33 24.12 14.68
N ARG A 368 -7.23 23.60 15.92
CA ARG A 368 -8.21 22.67 16.49
C ARG A 368 -9.60 23.31 16.60
N GLN A 369 -9.67 24.57 17.01
CA GLN A 369 -10.95 25.30 17.08
C GLN A 369 -11.55 25.50 15.69
N GLY A 370 -10.75 25.94 14.70
CA GLY A 370 -11.21 26.19 13.34
C GLY A 370 -11.73 24.93 12.66
N VAL A 371 -11.00 23.82 12.79
CA VAL A 371 -11.42 22.52 12.25
C VAL A 371 -12.73 22.04 12.91
N SER A 372 -12.87 22.19 14.23
CA SER A 372 -14.10 21.85 14.96
C SER A 372 -15.30 22.70 14.54
N LEU A 373 -15.08 23.99 14.24
CA LEU A 373 -16.12 24.88 13.72
C LEU A 373 -16.51 24.49 12.29
N LEU A 374 -15.53 24.35 11.39
CA LEU A 374 -15.73 23.95 10.00
C LEU A 374 -16.55 22.66 9.91
N PHE A 375 -16.18 21.63 10.68
CA PHE A 375 -16.88 20.35 10.70
C PHE A 375 -18.37 20.50 11.02
N ARG A 376 -18.72 21.36 11.98
CA ARG A 376 -20.13 21.65 12.32
C ARG A 376 -20.84 22.45 11.22
N HIS A 377 -20.17 23.44 10.62
CA HIS A 377 -20.77 24.34 9.62
C HIS A 377 -21.10 23.59 8.33
N PHE A 378 -20.22 22.68 7.90
CA PHE A 378 -20.47 21.82 6.75
C PHE A 378 -21.37 20.62 7.07
N GLY A 379 -21.74 20.41 8.33
CA GLY A 379 -22.62 19.31 8.73
C GLY A 379 -21.97 17.93 8.59
N LEU A 380 -20.64 17.87 8.68
CA LEU A 380 -19.87 16.63 8.51
C LEU A 380 -20.18 15.61 9.63
N ARG A 381 -19.88 14.33 9.39
CA ARG A 381 -20.18 13.23 10.31
C ARG A 381 -19.05 12.23 10.45
N ASP A 382 -19.02 11.59 11.62
CA ASP A 382 -18.15 10.50 12.04
C ASP A 382 -16.65 10.88 12.10
N PHE A 383 -16.04 11.26 10.98
CA PHE A 383 -14.65 11.75 10.93
C PHE A 383 -14.37 12.50 9.63
N ALA A 384 -13.31 13.31 9.61
CA ALA A 384 -12.81 13.97 8.40
C ALA A 384 -11.33 14.31 8.55
N ARG A 385 -10.68 14.66 7.43
CA ARG A 385 -9.32 15.22 7.40
C ARG A 385 -9.36 16.62 6.82
N ILE A 386 -8.92 17.61 7.59
CA ILE A 386 -8.82 19.00 7.15
C ILE A 386 -7.34 19.37 6.98
N ASP A 387 -6.99 19.84 5.80
CA ASP A 387 -5.65 20.35 5.49
C ASP A 387 -5.68 21.88 5.40
N GLY A 388 -4.53 22.50 5.70
CA GLY A 388 -4.40 23.94 5.73
C GLY A 388 -2.96 24.42 5.84
N TRP A 389 -2.80 25.73 6.03
CA TRP A 389 -1.51 26.39 6.08
C TRP A 389 -1.41 27.31 7.29
N PHE A 390 -0.25 27.30 7.95
CA PHE A 390 0.14 28.30 8.92
C PHE A 390 1.19 29.24 8.30
N LEU A 391 0.92 30.54 8.34
CA LEU A 391 1.78 31.61 7.81
C LEU A 391 2.36 32.42 8.98
N PRO A 392 3.63 32.19 9.36
CA PRO A 392 4.26 32.93 10.45
C PRO A 392 4.38 34.44 10.15
N THR A 393 4.25 35.27 11.18
CA THR A 393 4.48 36.72 11.09
C THR A 393 5.95 37.04 10.75
N PRO A 394 6.24 38.03 9.86
CA PRO A 394 5.33 38.98 9.25
C PRO A 394 4.97 38.58 7.82
N ALA A 395 3.99 37.71 7.62
CA ALA A 395 3.43 37.47 6.30
C ALA A 395 2.75 38.75 5.77
N THR A 396 3.46 39.50 4.92
CA THR A 396 3.05 40.79 4.36
C THR A 396 1.94 40.70 3.30
N SER A 397 1.55 39.49 2.87
CA SER A 397 0.78 39.32 1.63
C SER A 397 -0.74 39.14 1.80
N LEU A 398 -1.27 38.98 3.02
CA LEU A 398 -2.72 38.75 3.26
C LEU A 398 -3.38 39.76 4.22
N THR A 399 -2.62 40.73 4.73
CA THR A 399 -3.08 41.68 5.76
C THR A 399 -3.76 42.90 5.14
N SER A 400 -5.04 42.77 4.78
CA SER A 400 -5.93 43.91 4.52
C SER A 400 -6.67 44.31 5.81
N SER A 401 -7.11 45.57 5.92
CA SER A 401 -7.93 46.03 7.06
C SER A 401 -9.26 45.28 7.19
N GLU A 402 -9.72 44.67 6.10
CA GLU A 402 -10.95 43.86 6.04
C GLU A 402 -10.77 42.47 6.66
N ASN A 403 -9.53 41.96 6.71
CA ASN A 403 -9.22 40.62 7.21
C ASN A 403 -8.98 40.56 8.73
N GLY A 404 -8.89 41.70 9.42
CA GLY A 404 -8.57 41.77 10.85
C GLY A 404 -9.61 41.18 11.81
N GLY A 405 -10.85 40.95 11.34
CA GLY A 405 -11.94 40.37 12.13
C GLY A 405 -12.26 38.91 11.80
N LYS A 406 -11.58 38.30 10.82
CA LYS A 406 -11.82 36.93 10.39
C LYS A 406 -11.07 35.92 11.27
N PHE A 407 -11.63 34.72 11.40
CA PHE A 407 -11.04 33.60 12.11
C PHE A 407 -9.78 33.12 11.40
N GLY A 408 -8.72 32.85 12.17
CA GLY A 408 -7.43 32.38 11.67
C GLY A 408 -6.26 33.29 12.02
N ASN A 409 -6.48 34.56 12.38
CA ASN A 409 -5.43 35.44 12.87
C ASN A 409 -5.02 35.08 14.32
N THR A 410 -3.71 34.95 14.55
CA THR A 410 -3.09 34.72 15.87
C THR A 410 -1.97 35.74 16.09
N GLU A 411 -1.43 35.85 17.30
CA GLU A 411 -0.24 36.69 17.56
C GLU A 411 0.97 36.27 16.71
N TYR A 412 1.08 34.97 16.43
CA TYR A 412 2.24 34.37 15.77
C TYR A 412 2.14 34.29 14.24
N GLY A 413 0.95 34.55 13.68
CA GLY A 413 0.71 34.42 12.24
C GLY A 413 -0.75 34.10 11.89
N THR A 414 -0.97 33.64 10.67
CA THR A 414 -2.31 33.36 10.12
C THR A 414 -2.48 31.88 9.82
N VAL A 415 -3.61 31.31 10.25
CA VAL A 415 -4.06 29.94 9.94
C VAL A 415 -5.12 29.99 8.84
N LEU A 416 -4.93 29.21 7.79
CA LEU A 416 -5.82 29.07 6.64
C LEU A 416 -6.22 27.60 6.47
N PHE A 417 -7.47 27.35 6.08
CA PHE A 417 -7.96 26.00 5.76
C PHE A 417 -8.21 25.91 4.26
N THR A 418 -7.69 24.88 3.60
CA THR A 418 -7.70 24.81 2.13
C THR A 418 -8.44 23.60 1.60
N ASP A 419 -8.30 22.44 2.22
CA ASP A 419 -8.85 21.19 1.69
C ASP A 419 -9.64 20.42 2.75
N ILE A 420 -10.91 20.16 2.44
CA ILE A 420 -11.82 19.38 3.27
C ILE A 420 -11.93 17.99 2.64
N ASN A 421 -11.30 16.99 3.27
CA ASN A 421 -11.38 15.61 2.83
C ASN A 421 -12.41 14.89 3.70
N LEU A 422 -13.48 14.43 3.06
CA LEU A 422 -14.64 13.82 3.73
C LEU A 422 -14.35 12.41 4.21
N ILE A 423 -13.30 11.80 3.64
CA ILE A 423 -12.69 10.58 4.11
C ILE A 423 -11.18 10.81 4.23
N SER A 424 -10.59 10.35 5.33
CA SER A 424 -9.12 10.30 5.43
C SER A 424 -8.60 9.07 4.70
N GLY A 425 -7.42 9.18 4.07
CA GLY A 425 -6.63 8.00 3.72
C GLY A 425 -6.43 7.11 4.95
N MET A 426 -6.49 5.78 4.76
CA MET A 426 -6.39 4.79 5.84
C MET A 426 -5.29 3.76 5.56
N GLU A 427 -4.24 4.15 4.85
CA GLU A 427 -3.00 3.36 4.82
C GLU A 427 -2.38 3.30 6.23
N GLN A 428 -1.58 2.26 6.53
CA GLN A 428 -1.03 1.98 7.87
C GLN A 428 -0.28 3.17 8.50
N THR A 429 0.36 4.01 7.69
CA THR A 429 1.08 5.20 8.18
C THR A 429 0.33 6.50 7.91
N SER A 430 -0.96 6.46 7.56
CA SER A 430 -1.76 7.66 7.29
C SER A 430 -1.96 8.57 8.50
N PHE A 431 -2.29 9.84 8.25
CA PHE A 431 -2.54 10.83 9.31
C PHE A 431 -3.60 10.40 10.32
N LEU A 432 -4.63 9.64 9.91
CA LEU A 432 -5.64 9.10 10.82
C LEU A 432 -5.00 8.30 11.95
N PHE A 433 -4.15 7.34 11.62
CA PHE A 433 -3.52 6.47 12.62
C PHE A 433 -2.36 7.15 13.34
N GLN A 434 -1.57 7.97 12.65
CA GLN A 434 -0.50 8.74 13.29
C GLN A 434 -1.06 9.63 14.40
N GLN A 435 -2.09 10.43 14.11
CA GLN A 435 -2.67 11.36 15.09
C GLN A 435 -3.47 10.61 16.17
N ALA A 436 -4.21 9.56 15.81
CA ALA A 436 -4.95 8.73 16.77
C ALA A 436 -4.02 8.02 17.76
N SER A 437 -2.88 7.49 17.30
CA SER A 437 -1.93 6.80 18.18
C SER A 437 -1.30 7.71 19.24
N LYS A 438 -1.15 9.01 18.95
CA LYS A 438 -0.69 9.99 19.94
C LYS A 438 -1.70 10.23 21.05
N VAL A 439 -2.97 9.92 20.83
CA VAL A 439 -4.05 10.05 21.82
C VAL A 439 -4.67 8.70 22.15
N GLY A 440 -3.84 7.66 22.27
CA GLY A 440 -4.21 6.41 22.92
C GLY A 440 -5.00 5.42 22.07
N PHE A 441 -5.19 5.69 20.78
CA PHE A 441 -5.97 4.84 19.88
C PHE A 441 -5.09 4.01 18.93
N SER A 442 -5.21 2.68 19.01
CA SER A 442 -4.72 1.79 17.94
C SER A 442 -5.55 1.92 16.67
N HIS A 443 -5.04 1.35 15.57
CA HIS A 443 -5.76 1.25 14.29
C HIS A 443 -7.13 0.58 14.45
N SER A 444 -7.18 -0.56 15.15
CA SER A 444 -8.42 -1.28 15.39
C SER A 444 -9.39 -0.45 16.22
N ARG A 445 -8.91 0.18 17.29
CA ARG A 445 -9.76 0.95 18.20
C ARG A 445 -10.35 2.18 17.53
N ILE A 446 -9.57 2.94 16.77
CA ILE A 446 -10.09 4.15 16.11
C ILE A 446 -11.15 3.80 15.07
N LEU A 447 -10.90 2.80 14.22
CA LEU A 447 -11.85 2.39 13.19
C LEU A 447 -13.13 1.80 13.79
N ARG A 448 -13.01 0.95 14.82
CA ARG A 448 -14.18 0.40 15.53
C ARG A 448 -14.97 1.51 16.23
N THR A 449 -14.31 2.51 16.81
CA THR A 449 -14.96 3.70 17.40
C THR A 449 -15.77 4.47 16.35
N ILE A 450 -15.21 4.68 15.15
CA ILE A 450 -15.90 5.33 14.02
C ILE A 450 -17.14 4.52 13.61
N VAL A 451 -17.02 3.20 13.47
CA VAL A 451 -18.16 2.31 13.11
C VAL A 451 -19.24 2.33 14.21
N GLN A 452 -18.85 2.25 15.50
CA GLN A 452 -19.78 2.29 16.63
C GLN A 452 -20.55 3.61 16.69
N HIS A 453 -19.85 4.74 16.51
CA HIS A 453 -20.48 6.05 16.43
C HIS A 453 -21.46 6.13 15.26
N ALA A 454 -21.05 5.68 14.06
CA ALA A 454 -21.93 5.66 12.90
C ALA A 454 -23.18 4.80 13.13
N CYS A 455 -23.04 3.60 13.71
CA CYS A 455 -24.18 2.74 14.07
C CYS A 455 -25.15 3.43 15.04
N SER A 456 -24.65 4.25 15.97
CA SER A 456 -25.50 4.98 16.92
C SER A 456 -26.45 5.98 16.25
N ARG A 457 -26.10 6.48 15.05
CA ARG A 457 -26.93 7.42 14.27
C ARG A 457 -28.19 6.77 13.70
N PHE A 458 -28.23 5.45 13.62
CA PHE A 458 -29.34 4.70 13.01
C PHE A 458 -30.13 3.93 14.08
N PRO A 459 -31.36 4.35 14.42
CA PRO A 459 -32.17 3.70 15.45
C PRO A 459 -32.40 2.20 15.22
N SER A 460 -32.48 1.77 13.95
CA SER A 460 -32.60 0.35 13.56
C SER A 460 -31.40 -0.50 13.95
N LEU A 461 -30.22 0.11 14.10
CA LEU A 461 -28.97 -0.58 14.43
C LEU A 461 -28.65 -0.58 15.92
N VAL A 462 -29.35 0.21 16.74
CA VAL A 462 -29.10 0.27 18.20
C VAL A 462 -29.15 -1.13 18.85
N PRO A 463 -30.12 -2.02 18.55
CA PRO A 463 -30.13 -3.38 19.10
C PRO A 463 -28.91 -4.20 18.66
N SER A 464 -28.54 -4.14 17.38
CA SER A 464 -27.37 -4.83 16.83
C SER A 464 -26.05 -4.28 17.41
N ASN A 465 -25.96 -2.97 17.61
CA ASN A 465 -24.80 -2.31 18.22
C ASN A 465 -24.66 -2.67 19.71
N ASN A 466 -25.78 -2.75 20.44
CA ASN A 466 -25.79 -3.21 21.82
C ASN A 466 -25.41 -4.69 21.93
N ALA A 467 -25.90 -5.52 21.02
CA ALA A 467 -25.53 -6.93 20.93
C ALA A 467 -24.04 -7.10 20.59
N TRP A 468 -23.53 -6.34 19.63
CA TRP A 468 -22.11 -6.26 19.31
C TRP A 468 -21.30 -5.88 20.55
N THR A 469 -21.65 -4.77 21.20
CA THR A 469 -20.98 -4.30 22.44
C THR A 469 -21.02 -5.35 23.54
N ALA A 470 -22.14 -6.06 23.71
CA ALA A 470 -22.26 -7.14 24.69
C ALA A 470 -21.38 -8.34 24.31
N LEU A 471 -21.30 -8.68 23.03
CA LEU A 471 -20.43 -9.74 22.51
C LEU A 471 -18.96 -9.36 22.71
N SER A 472 -18.54 -8.16 22.31
CA SER A 472 -17.18 -7.66 22.50
C SER A 472 -16.79 -7.65 23.98
N ARG A 473 -17.69 -7.20 24.89
CA ARG A 473 -17.44 -7.24 26.33
C ARG A 473 -17.39 -8.66 26.88
N LYS A 474 -18.25 -9.57 26.40
CA LYS A 474 -18.22 -10.99 26.80
C LYS A 474 -16.92 -11.63 26.35
N MET A 475 -16.46 -11.34 25.14
CA MET A 475 -15.17 -11.79 24.62
C MET A 475 -14.01 -11.20 25.42
N GLN A 476 -14.02 -9.90 25.72
CA GLN A 476 -13.01 -9.26 26.57
C GLN A 476 -13.01 -9.86 27.98
N SER A 477 -14.18 -10.11 28.58
CA SER A 477 -14.30 -10.70 29.91
C SER A 477 -13.88 -12.17 29.93
N ALA A 478 -14.20 -12.94 28.88
CA ALA A 478 -13.72 -14.31 28.71
C ALA A 478 -12.20 -14.33 28.57
N LYS A 479 -11.64 -13.45 27.74
CA LYS A 479 -10.19 -13.23 27.60
C LYS A 479 -9.56 -12.82 28.95
N GLN A 480 -10.19 -11.92 29.70
CA GLN A 480 -9.68 -11.47 31.00
C GLN A 480 -9.80 -12.55 32.09
N ALA A 481 -10.83 -13.40 32.05
CA ALA A 481 -10.98 -14.55 32.92
C ALA A 481 -9.98 -15.67 32.59
N GLU A 482 -9.69 -15.90 31.31
CA GLU A 482 -8.59 -16.77 30.86
C GLU A 482 -7.23 -16.21 31.31
N ILE A 483 -7.00 -14.89 31.23
CA ILE A 483 -5.79 -14.23 31.76
C ILE A 483 -5.65 -14.40 33.28
N ILE A 484 -6.74 -14.37 34.03
CA ILE A 484 -6.70 -14.54 35.51
C ILE A 484 -6.51 -16.02 35.90
N GLN A 485 -6.94 -16.98 35.08
CA GLN A 485 -6.75 -18.41 35.32
C GLN A 485 -5.42 -18.94 34.77
N ASN A 486 -4.88 -18.30 33.73
CA ASN A 486 -3.56 -18.51 33.16
C ASN A 486 -2.72 -17.24 33.35
N ASP A 487 -2.18 -17.06 34.57
CA ASP A 487 -1.05 -16.17 34.86
C ASP A 487 0.27 -16.73 34.22
N THR A 488 0.13 -17.37 33.05
CA THR A 488 1.23 -17.76 32.18
C THR A 488 1.53 -16.57 31.28
N CYS A 489 2.69 -15.96 31.55
CA CYS A 489 3.41 -14.98 30.75
C CYS A 489 3.01 -15.01 29.27
N LYS A 490 2.38 -13.94 28.77
CA LYS A 490 2.23 -13.70 27.33
C LYS A 490 3.55 -14.00 26.64
N GLN A 491 3.51 -14.66 25.48
CA GLN A 491 4.73 -14.91 24.74
C GLN A 491 5.25 -13.57 24.20
N LYS A 492 6.50 -13.24 24.52
CA LYS A 492 7.10 -11.99 24.10
C LYS A 492 7.77 -12.17 22.75
N ALA A 493 7.53 -11.21 21.85
CA ALA A 493 8.16 -11.15 20.56
C ALA A 493 8.71 -9.74 20.29
N PHE A 494 9.88 -9.64 19.69
CA PHE A 494 10.44 -8.38 19.22
C PHE A 494 10.51 -8.39 17.70
N VAL A 495 10.02 -7.35 17.03
CA VAL A 495 10.12 -7.21 15.57
C VAL A 495 11.20 -6.18 15.28
N ILE A 496 12.34 -6.61 14.74
CA ILE A 496 13.47 -5.71 14.42
C ILE A 496 13.52 -5.39 12.93
N PHE A 497 13.67 -4.11 12.60
CA PHE A 497 13.73 -3.58 11.24
C PHE A 497 14.64 -2.35 11.16
N GLY A 498 14.91 -1.84 9.94
CA GLY A 498 15.80 -0.70 9.69
C GLY A 498 17.14 -1.14 9.10
N GLY A 499 18.24 -0.59 9.62
CA GLY A 499 19.60 -0.89 9.18
C GLY A 499 20.21 0.13 8.21
N ASP A 500 21.41 -0.19 7.73
CA ASP A 500 22.29 0.70 6.96
C ASP A 500 22.13 0.61 5.44
N THR A 501 21.33 -0.34 4.95
CA THR A 501 21.26 -0.66 3.53
C THR A 501 20.34 0.28 2.76
N SER A 502 20.40 0.21 1.44
CA SER A 502 19.41 0.86 0.55
C SER A 502 18.00 0.29 0.75
N GLU A 503 17.86 -0.90 1.33
CA GLU A 503 16.60 -1.62 1.57
C GLU A 503 15.92 -1.24 2.89
N ARG A 504 16.54 -0.37 3.70
CA ARG A 504 16.03 0.01 5.04
C ARG A 504 14.60 0.55 5.05
N GLN A 505 14.13 1.19 3.97
CA GLN A 505 12.74 1.67 3.88
C GLN A 505 11.76 0.51 3.69
N VAL A 506 12.11 -0.46 2.84
CA VAL A 506 11.34 -1.71 2.71
C VAL A 506 11.37 -2.46 4.05
N SER A 507 12.49 -2.40 4.77
CA SER A 507 12.62 -3.03 6.09
C SER A 507 11.67 -2.42 7.10
N LEU A 508 11.57 -1.08 7.17
CA LEU A 508 10.57 -0.40 7.98
C LEU A 508 9.14 -0.82 7.61
N MET A 509 8.79 -0.83 6.32
CA MET A 509 7.45 -1.23 5.87
C MET A 509 7.12 -2.69 6.23
N SER A 510 8.08 -3.60 6.04
CA SER A 510 7.97 -5.01 6.43
C SER A 510 7.79 -5.18 7.93
N GLY A 511 8.64 -4.50 8.72
CA GLY A 511 8.60 -4.54 10.18
C GLY A 511 7.29 -4.02 10.74
N THR A 512 6.81 -2.87 10.24
CA THR A 512 5.51 -2.29 10.61
C THR A 512 4.36 -3.23 10.27
N ASN A 513 4.35 -3.82 9.07
CA ASN A 513 3.30 -4.73 8.65
C ASN A 513 3.27 -6.03 9.49
N VAL A 514 4.43 -6.63 9.75
CA VAL A 514 4.56 -7.81 10.62
C VAL A 514 4.06 -7.47 12.03
N TRP A 515 4.53 -6.36 12.60
CA TRP A 515 4.14 -5.93 13.95
C TRP A 515 2.63 -5.72 14.08
N LEU A 516 2.00 -4.97 13.16
CA LEU A 516 0.55 -4.74 13.17
C LEU A 516 -0.26 -6.05 13.06
N ASN A 517 0.18 -6.99 12.22
CA ASN A 517 -0.49 -8.27 12.08
C ASN A 517 -0.39 -9.14 13.34
N LEU A 518 0.77 -9.13 14.02
CA LEU A 518 1.00 -9.91 15.24
C LEU A 518 0.33 -9.29 16.47
N GLN A 519 0.07 -7.98 16.48
CA GLN A 519 -0.67 -7.28 17.56
C GLN A 519 -2.12 -7.75 17.71
N GLY A 520 -2.69 -8.41 16.70
CA GLY A 520 -4.05 -8.96 16.75
C GLY A 520 -4.22 -10.19 17.66
N PHE A 521 -3.14 -10.74 18.19
CA PHE A 521 -3.15 -11.96 19.01
C PHE A 521 -3.03 -11.64 20.50
N ASP A 522 -4.03 -12.02 21.30
CA ASP A 522 -4.06 -11.66 22.73
C ASP A 522 -2.99 -12.35 23.58
N ASP A 523 -2.49 -13.51 23.13
CA ASP A 523 -1.45 -14.31 23.77
C ASP A 523 -0.02 -13.79 23.51
N LEU A 524 0.12 -12.81 22.61
CA LEU A 524 1.40 -12.18 22.27
C LEU A 524 1.56 -10.81 22.93
N ASP A 525 2.82 -10.48 23.22
CA ASP A 525 3.28 -9.14 23.55
C ASP A 525 4.41 -8.79 22.56
N VAL A 526 4.12 -7.92 21.60
CA VAL A 526 4.97 -7.69 20.42
C VAL A 526 5.56 -6.28 20.44
N THR A 527 6.88 -6.17 20.65
CA THR A 527 7.58 -4.88 20.71
C THR A 527 8.33 -4.59 19.40
N PRO A 528 8.05 -3.48 18.70
CA PRO A 528 8.77 -3.07 17.50
C PRO A 528 10.11 -2.41 17.85
N CYS A 529 11.13 -2.68 17.05
CA CYS A 529 12.51 -2.21 17.27
C CYS A 529 13.15 -1.66 15.99
N LEU A 530 13.68 -0.44 16.07
CA LEU A 530 14.50 0.13 15.01
C LEU A 530 15.98 -0.20 15.25
N LEU A 531 16.60 -0.91 14.32
CA LEU A 531 18.04 -0.93 14.15
C LEU A 531 18.46 0.38 13.49
N ALA A 532 19.05 1.29 14.27
CA ALA A 532 19.44 2.60 13.79
C ALA A 532 20.63 2.51 12.83
N PRO A 533 20.70 3.41 11.82
CA PRO A 533 21.84 3.48 10.92
C PRO A 533 23.11 3.90 11.68
N SER A 534 24.23 3.25 11.37
CA SER A 534 25.57 3.46 11.94
C SER A 534 26.09 4.87 11.66
N ASN A 535 25.73 5.44 10.50
CA ASN A 535 25.99 6.84 10.19
C ASN A 535 24.86 7.70 10.78
N GLY A 536 24.85 7.86 12.10
CA GLY A 536 24.03 8.90 12.71
C GLY A 536 24.31 10.23 12.01
N TYR A 537 23.27 11.00 11.69
CA TYR A 537 23.42 12.42 11.35
C TYR A 537 23.92 13.17 12.59
N SER A 538 25.21 13.01 12.91
CA SER A 538 25.94 13.89 13.81
C SER A 538 26.56 14.98 12.94
N PRO A 539 26.29 16.27 13.17
CA PRO A 539 26.99 17.37 12.49
C PRO A 539 28.48 17.45 12.86
N HIS A 540 28.96 16.55 13.71
CA HIS A 540 30.36 16.44 14.12
C HIS A 540 30.90 15.07 13.70
N ASN A 541 31.73 15.09 12.64
CA ASN A 541 32.56 13.98 12.20
C ASN A 541 33.52 13.57 13.33
N GLU A 542 33.21 12.49 14.04
CA GLU A 542 34.21 11.73 14.78
C GLU A 542 34.21 10.29 14.29
N ASP A 543 35.40 9.77 14.01
CA ASP A 543 35.67 8.46 13.42
C ASP A 543 35.06 7.32 14.25
N PHE A 544 34.05 6.62 13.72
CA PHE A 544 33.45 5.45 14.37
C PHE A 544 34.13 4.14 13.95
N SER A 545 34.85 3.53 14.88
CA SER A 545 35.20 2.11 14.83
C SER A 545 33.93 1.25 14.90
N GLY A 546 33.72 0.34 13.96
CA GLY A 546 32.47 -0.41 13.73
C GLY A 546 32.03 -1.40 14.83
N SER A 547 31.68 -0.92 16.02
CA SER A 547 31.18 -1.79 17.11
C SER A 547 29.95 -1.29 17.89
N ALA A 548 29.47 -0.06 17.68
CA ALA A 548 28.29 0.46 18.39
C ALA A 548 27.15 0.75 17.41
N ARG A 549 26.35 -0.28 17.10
CA ARG A 549 25.04 -0.10 16.46
C ARG A 549 23.99 0.01 17.55
N ASP A 550 23.10 0.98 17.40
CA ASP A 550 22.03 1.25 18.36
C ASP A 550 20.73 0.60 17.92
N VAL A 551 19.98 0.07 18.90
CA VAL A 551 18.63 -0.45 18.72
C VAL A 551 17.69 0.34 19.62
N TRP A 552 16.58 0.80 19.04
CA TRP A 552 15.53 1.51 19.76
C TRP A 552 14.29 0.65 19.87
N THR A 553 13.79 0.39 21.08
CA THR A 553 12.42 -0.11 21.25
C THR A 553 11.45 1.05 21.06
N LEU A 554 10.44 0.86 20.23
CA LEU A 554 9.56 1.94 19.79
C LEU A 554 8.17 1.83 20.43
N PRO A 555 7.59 2.94 20.91
CA PRO A 555 6.16 2.99 21.20
C PRO A 555 5.36 3.03 19.89
N TYR A 556 4.07 2.67 19.98
CA TYR A 556 3.16 2.54 18.83
C TYR A 556 3.22 3.75 17.88
N SER A 557 3.20 4.96 18.43
CA SER A 557 3.15 6.19 17.64
C SER A 557 4.41 6.52 16.84
N LEU A 558 5.57 5.96 17.21
CA LEU A 558 6.84 6.23 16.52
C LEU A 558 7.11 5.26 15.37
N VAL A 559 6.44 4.10 15.35
CA VAL A 559 6.53 3.13 14.24
C VAL A 559 5.85 3.66 12.97
N LEU A 560 4.82 4.51 13.13
CA LEU A 560 3.98 5.01 12.05
C LEU A 560 4.63 6.19 11.31
N ARG A 561 5.74 5.93 10.62
CA ARG A 561 6.50 6.89 9.81
C ARG A 561 6.81 6.30 8.45
N HIS A 562 7.12 7.15 7.48
CA HIS A 562 7.39 6.71 6.11
C HIS A 562 8.85 6.34 5.89
N THR A 563 9.77 6.89 6.70
CA THR A 563 11.19 6.57 6.59
C THR A 563 11.86 6.19 7.91
N THR A 564 12.92 5.39 7.83
CA THR A 564 13.74 5.02 9.00
C THR A 564 14.36 6.23 9.70
N GLU A 565 14.66 7.27 8.93
CA GLU A 565 15.23 8.52 9.38
C GLU A 565 14.22 9.33 10.20
N GLU A 566 12.96 9.37 9.76
CA GLU A 566 11.87 9.97 10.54
C GLU A 566 11.64 9.23 11.85
N VAL A 567 11.64 7.90 11.86
CA VAL A 567 11.52 7.11 13.10
C VAL A 567 12.66 7.46 14.05
N HIS A 568 13.90 7.49 13.54
CA HIS A 568 15.08 7.79 14.33
C HIS A 568 15.05 9.22 14.89
N ALA A 569 14.73 10.22 14.07
CA ALA A 569 14.58 11.60 14.52
C ALA A 569 13.48 11.74 15.59
N ALA A 570 12.34 11.09 15.39
CA ALA A 570 11.23 11.11 16.34
C ALA A 570 11.57 10.41 17.66
N CYS A 571 12.50 9.44 17.67
CA CYS A 571 13.00 8.86 18.92
C CYS A 571 13.74 9.90 19.78
N PHE A 572 14.58 10.74 19.16
CA PHE A 572 15.29 11.80 19.88
C PHE A 572 14.33 12.89 20.35
N GLU A 573 13.38 13.32 19.52
CA GLU A 573 12.37 14.30 19.93
C GLU A 573 11.52 13.79 21.10
N ALA A 574 11.20 12.49 21.13
CA ALA A 574 10.37 11.88 22.17
C ALA A 574 11.07 11.76 23.54
N ILE A 575 12.38 11.95 23.63
CA ILE A 575 13.14 11.95 24.89
C ILE A 575 13.69 13.34 25.25
N GLU A 576 13.51 14.34 24.38
CA GLU A 576 13.93 15.72 24.63
C GLU A 576 13.02 16.36 25.70
N PRO A 577 13.55 16.84 26.84
CA PRO A 577 12.74 17.27 27.97
C PRO A 577 11.69 18.35 27.65
N GLU A 578 12.07 19.38 26.89
CA GLU A 578 11.15 20.48 26.52
C GLU A 578 10.02 19.99 25.60
N ARG A 579 10.34 19.11 24.64
CA ARG A 579 9.34 18.51 23.75
C ARG A 579 8.43 17.56 24.49
N VAL A 580 8.96 16.74 25.41
CA VAL A 580 8.15 15.84 26.25
C VAL A 580 7.12 16.62 27.06
N GLU A 581 7.50 17.74 27.68
CA GLU A 581 6.56 18.56 28.46
C GLU A 581 5.41 19.11 27.60
N ILE A 582 5.74 19.70 26.44
CA ILE A 582 4.74 20.28 25.53
C ILE A 582 3.82 19.20 24.97
N THR A 583 4.38 18.10 24.49
CA THR A 583 3.63 16.99 23.87
C THR A 583 2.72 16.30 24.88
N THR A 584 3.19 16.05 26.10
CA THR A 584 2.39 15.48 27.19
C THR A 584 1.22 16.39 27.53
N ARG A 585 1.45 17.70 27.67
CA ARG A 585 0.38 18.67 27.97
C ARG A 585 -0.71 18.69 26.90
N LEU A 586 -0.30 18.73 25.62
CA LEU A 586 -1.24 18.73 24.49
C LEU A 586 -2.00 17.41 24.41
N ARG A 587 -1.30 16.28 24.56
CA ARG A 587 -1.90 14.94 24.58
C ARG A 587 -2.94 14.81 25.68
N ASP A 588 -2.60 15.19 26.91
CA ASP A 588 -3.50 15.14 28.06
C ASP A 588 -4.76 15.98 27.85
N GLN A 589 -4.63 17.14 27.20
CA GLN A 589 -5.78 17.98 26.85
C GLN A 589 -6.75 17.24 25.93
N VAL A 590 -6.26 16.68 24.82
CA VAL A 590 -7.11 15.94 23.86
C VAL A 590 -7.69 14.67 24.49
N MET A 591 -6.87 13.92 25.24
CA MET A 591 -7.29 12.70 25.93
C MET A 591 -8.42 12.98 26.92
N LYS A 592 -8.34 14.05 27.71
CA LYS A 592 -9.42 14.45 28.64
C LYS A 592 -10.70 14.85 27.91
N GLU A 593 -10.59 15.50 26.76
CA GLU A 593 -11.75 15.83 25.93
C GLU A 593 -12.42 14.56 25.39
N LEU A 594 -11.63 13.64 24.82
CA LEU A 594 -12.09 12.35 24.30
C LEU A 594 -12.71 11.50 25.41
N GLU A 595 -12.03 11.32 26.53
CA GLU A 595 -12.51 10.52 27.67
C GLU A 595 -13.82 11.08 28.22
N ARG A 596 -13.93 12.41 28.38
CA ARG A 596 -15.17 13.06 28.81
C ARG A 596 -16.33 12.82 27.86
N ALA A 597 -16.10 12.79 26.55
CA ALA A 597 -17.15 12.57 25.56
C ALA A 597 -17.51 11.08 25.42
N LEU A 598 -16.50 10.23 25.26
CA LEU A 598 -16.66 8.80 24.98
C LEU A 598 -17.05 7.99 26.22
N SER A 599 -16.68 8.41 27.45
CA SER A 599 -17.14 7.73 28.67
C SER A 599 -18.66 7.79 28.89
N LYS A 600 -19.35 8.71 28.18
CA LYS A 600 -20.83 8.76 28.15
C LYS A 600 -21.42 7.63 27.29
N GLN A 601 -20.61 6.94 26.51
CA GLN A 601 -21.02 5.91 25.57
C GLN A 601 -20.77 4.52 26.16
N ASP A 602 -21.84 3.73 26.31
CA ASP A 602 -21.76 2.38 26.89
C ASP A 602 -20.89 1.39 26.07
N TRP A 603 -20.58 1.74 24.82
CA TRP A 603 -19.81 0.93 23.89
C TRP A 603 -18.30 1.23 23.89
N PHE A 604 -17.87 2.35 24.48
CA PHE A 604 -16.46 2.72 24.53
C PHE A 604 -15.74 1.90 25.60
N ALA A 605 -14.79 1.07 25.18
CA ALA A 605 -14.02 0.19 26.09
C ALA A 605 -12.64 0.77 26.48
N GLY A 606 -12.46 2.08 26.34
CA GLY A 606 -11.20 2.77 26.68
C GLY A 606 -10.18 2.82 25.55
N PHE A 607 -9.07 3.48 25.86
CA PHE A 607 -7.86 3.58 25.03
C PHE A 607 -7.01 2.32 25.17
N ASP A 608 -6.31 1.94 24.10
CA ASP A 608 -5.53 0.70 24.02
C ASP A 608 -4.05 0.91 23.70
N ILE A 609 -3.60 2.17 23.64
CA ILE A 609 -2.18 2.54 23.58
C ILE A 609 -1.78 3.34 24.81
N THR A 610 -0.64 2.96 25.40
CA THR A 610 0.02 3.62 26.52
C THR A 610 1.00 4.71 26.06
N ASP A 611 1.36 5.62 26.98
CA ASP A 611 2.37 6.65 26.73
C ASP A 611 3.76 6.14 27.10
N GLU A 612 4.34 5.35 26.21
CA GLU A 612 5.68 4.80 26.42
C GLU A 612 6.73 5.64 25.70
N GLN A 613 7.85 5.89 26.37
CA GLN A 613 9.01 6.53 25.75
C GLN A 613 9.86 5.47 25.03
N PRO A 614 10.49 5.82 23.91
CA PRO A 614 11.43 4.92 23.26
C PRO A 614 12.67 4.71 24.13
N ILE A 615 13.22 3.50 24.11
CA ILE A 615 14.41 3.15 24.90
C ILE A 615 15.53 2.78 23.95
N LYS A 616 16.71 3.39 24.16
CA LYS A 616 17.91 3.15 23.39
C LYS A 616 18.79 2.08 24.05
N TYR A 617 19.27 1.14 23.25
CA TYR A 617 20.22 0.10 23.62
C TYR A 617 21.36 0.05 22.62
N SER A 618 22.55 -0.40 23.03
CA SER A 618 23.46 -1.00 22.03
C SER A 618 22.88 -2.33 21.55
N LEU A 619 23.27 -2.79 20.36
CA LEU A 619 22.79 -4.08 19.81
C LEU A 619 23.01 -5.24 20.80
N GLN A 620 24.15 -5.28 21.48
CA GLN A 620 24.44 -6.32 22.47
C GLN A 620 23.53 -6.20 23.71
N GLN A 621 23.34 -4.98 24.24
CA GLN A 621 22.42 -4.75 25.36
C GLN A 621 20.98 -5.13 25.03
N TRP A 622 20.55 -4.87 23.80
CA TRP A 622 19.23 -5.25 23.32
C TRP A 622 19.08 -6.79 23.26
N ILE A 623 20.08 -7.50 22.73
CA ILE A 623 20.05 -8.98 22.71
C ILE A 623 19.99 -9.56 24.13
N ASP A 624 20.76 -9.00 25.06
CA ASP A 624 20.74 -9.42 26.46
C ASP A 624 19.35 -9.16 27.09
N TYR A 625 18.73 -8.01 26.79
CA TYR A 625 17.38 -7.68 27.22
C TYR A 625 16.32 -8.65 26.64
N VAL A 626 16.38 -8.97 25.35
CA VAL A 626 15.48 -9.93 24.69
C VAL A 626 15.61 -11.32 25.32
N LYS A 627 16.85 -11.74 25.63
CA LYS A 627 17.14 -13.01 26.30
C LYS A 627 16.54 -13.05 27.71
N GLU A 628 16.74 -12.00 28.51
CA GLU A 628 16.17 -11.89 29.86
C GLU A 628 14.63 -11.91 29.82
N ALA A 629 14.04 -11.30 28.79
CA ALA A 629 12.62 -11.32 28.54
C ALA A 629 12.09 -12.69 28.06
N LYS A 630 12.97 -13.66 27.74
CA LYS A 630 12.63 -14.96 27.14
C LYS A 630 11.79 -14.81 25.87
N ALA A 631 12.15 -13.83 25.06
CA ALA A 631 11.39 -13.46 23.88
C ALA A 631 11.98 -14.09 22.61
N VAL A 632 11.16 -14.13 21.55
CA VAL A 632 11.57 -14.47 20.19
C VAL A 632 11.79 -13.20 19.37
N VAL A 633 12.72 -13.23 18.42
CA VAL A 633 12.97 -12.11 17.51
C VAL A 633 12.42 -12.41 16.11
N PHE A 634 11.48 -11.60 15.65
CA PHE A 634 11.13 -11.55 14.24
C PHE A 634 12.11 -10.63 13.51
N ILE A 635 12.91 -11.18 12.60
CA ILE A 635 13.87 -10.41 11.80
C ILE A 635 13.16 -9.89 10.55
N ALA A 636 13.02 -8.57 10.46
CA ALA A 636 12.53 -7.86 9.28
C ALA A 636 13.59 -6.86 8.75
N VAL A 637 14.85 -7.02 9.15
CA VAL A 637 16.01 -6.26 8.64
C VAL A 637 16.39 -6.81 7.27
N HIS A 638 16.30 -5.98 6.22
CA HIS A 638 16.64 -6.38 4.85
C HIS A 638 18.05 -5.96 4.46
N GLY A 639 18.74 -6.87 3.78
CA GLY A 639 20.13 -6.71 3.37
C GLY A 639 21.13 -6.62 4.54
N GLY A 640 22.42 -6.66 4.20
CA GLY A 640 23.52 -6.53 5.17
C GLY A 640 23.37 -7.52 6.34
N ILE A 641 23.45 -7.02 7.57
CA ILE A 641 23.44 -7.89 8.77
C ILE A 641 22.14 -8.66 8.99
N GLY A 642 21.05 -8.26 8.33
CA GLY A 642 19.78 -8.96 8.35
C GLY A 642 19.79 -10.25 7.55
N GLU A 643 20.67 -10.37 6.54
CA GLU A 643 20.68 -11.48 5.57
C GLU A 643 22.05 -12.16 5.42
N ASP A 644 23.14 -11.56 5.89
CA ASP A 644 24.51 -12.12 5.79
C ASP A 644 24.86 -13.14 6.90
N GLY A 645 23.93 -13.39 7.83
CA GLY A 645 24.10 -14.27 8.97
C GLY A 645 24.65 -13.60 10.24
N THR A 646 24.93 -12.30 10.23
CA THR A 646 25.52 -11.57 11.37
C THR A 646 24.56 -11.49 12.54
N ILE A 647 23.34 -10.94 12.35
CA ILE A 647 22.38 -10.83 13.46
C ILE A 647 21.93 -12.21 13.95
N GLN A 648 21.78 -13.16 13.03
CA GLN A 648 21.47 -14.55 13.31
C GLN A 648 22.53 -15.16 14.24
N SER A 649 23.82 -14.96 13.93
CA SER A 649 24.92 -15.51 14.73
C SER A 649 24.97 -14.90 16.13
N LEU A 650 24.63 -13.62 16.28
CA LEU A 650 24.56 -12.94 17.57
C LEU A 650 23.41 -13.49 18.42
N LEU A 651 22.23 -13.67 17.81
CA LEU A 651 21.05 -14.23 18.48
C LEU A 651 21.26 -15.70 18.88
N GLU A 652 21.81 -16.53 17.98
CA GLU A 652 22.16 -17.93 18.29
C GLU A 652 23.16 -18.02 19.44
N SER A 653 24.21 -17.19 19.42
CA SER A 653 25.24 -17.19 20.47
C SER A 653 24.67 -16.80 21.84
N ALA A 654 23.63 -15.95 21.85
CA ALA A 654 22.93 -15.58 23.07
C ALA A 654 21.88 -16.63 23.51
N GLY A 655 21.50 -17.57 22.63
CA GLY A 655 20.40 -18.51 22.85
C GLY A 655 19.02 -17.89 22.69
N VAL A 656 18.90 -16.85 21.85
CA VAL A 656 17.64 -16.17 21.55
C VAL A 656 17.04 -16.77 20.27
N PRO A 657 15.80 -17.31 20.30
CA PRO A 657 15.14 -17.82 19.11
C PRO A 657 14.74 -16.67 18.17
N TYR A 658 14.72 -16.94 16.86
CA TYR A 658 14.38 -15.94 15.86
C TYR A 658 13.79 -16.56 14.58
N THR A 659 13.11 -15.72 13.78
CA THR A 659 12.49 -16.14 12.51
C THR A 659 13.46 -16.17 11.33
N GLY A 660 13.27 -17.14 10.44
CA GLY A 660 14.07 -17.29 9.22
C GLY A 660 15.34 -18.14 9.39
N PRO A 661 16.19 -18.20 8.35
CA PRO A 661 17.31 -19.15 8.29
C PRO A 661 18.45 -18.94 9.30
N GLY A 662 19.20 -20.02 9.55
CA GLY A 662 20.44 -20.03 10.34
C GLY A 662 21.59 -19.20 9.73
N PRO A 663 22.64 -18.84 10.50
CA PRO A 663 23.75 -18.00 10.00
C PRO A 663 24.47 -18.56 8.78
N ILE A 664 24.63 -19.88 8.72
CA ILE A 664 25.30 -20.56 7.60
C ILE A 664 24.46 -20.42 6.32
N ALA A 665 23.16 -20.70 6.43
CA ALA A 665 22.23 -20.62 5.31
C ALA A 665 22.12 -19.17 4.80
N SER A 666 21.92 -18.20 5.70
CA SER A 666 21.93 -16.77 5.40
C SER A 666 23.20 -16.34 4.65
N ARG A 667 24.38 -16.66 5.18
CA ARG A 667 25.66 -16.33 4.53
C ARG A 667 25.82 -16.98 3.16
N THR A 668 25.43 -18.25 3.02
CA THR A 668 25.49 -18.96 1.74
C THR A 668 24.55 -18.33 0.71
N CYS A 669 23.32 -18.01 1.11
CA CYS A 669 22.30 -17.44 0.22
C CYS A 669 22.55 -15.99 -0.19
N MET A 670 23.18 -15.20 0.69
CA MET A 670 23.63 -13.84 0.38
C MET A 670 24.70 -13.83 -0.72
N ASP A 671 25.48 -14.90 -0.83
CA ASP A 671 26.49 -15.08 -1.88
C ASP A 671 25.94 -15.94 -3.03
N LYS A 672 25.60 -15.29 -4.14
CA LYS A 672 25.00 -15.94 -5.33
C LYS A 672 25.92 -17.00 -5.97
N VAL A 673 27.23 -16.97 -5.70
CA VAL A 673 28.18 -17.99 -6.17
C VAL A 673 28.15 -19.19 -5.23
N ALA A 674 28.23 -18.94 -3.92
CA ALA A 674 28.17 -19.99 -2.90
C ALA A 674 26.84 -20.74 -2.96
N THR A 675 25.73 -20.03 -3.17
CA THR A 675 24.40 -20.63 -3.35
C THR A 675 24.39 -21.60 -4.52
N SER A 676 24.90 -21.20 -5.68
CA SER A 676 24.94 -22.08 -6.86
C SER A 676 25.81 -23.31 -6.64
N LEU A 677 26.99 -23.15 -6.02
CA LEU A 677 27.85 -24.28 -5.68
C LEU A 677 27.18 -25.27 -4.72
N ALA A 678 26.36 -24.77 -3.78
CA ALA A 678 25.66 -25.61 -2.82
C ALA A 678 24.59 -26.50 -3.48
N VAL A 679 23.95 -26.05 -4.56
CA VAL A 679 22.87 -26.79 -5.24
C VAL A 679 23.30 -27.46 -6.56
N ASP A 680 24.52 -27.25 -7.04
CA ASP A 680 24.99 -27.73 -8.36
C ASP A 680 24.84 -29.26 -8.55
N HIS A 681 25.06 -30.02 -7.48
CA HIS A 681 24.91 -31.48 -7.47
C HIS A 681 23.46 -31.95 -7.69
N LEU A 682 22.47 -31.05 -7.63
CA LEU A 682 21.06 -31.33 -7.85
C LEU A 682 20.64 -31.28 -9.34
N ALA A 683 21.57 -31.05 -10.27
CA ALA A 683 21.30 -31.03 -11.71
C ALA A 683 20.55 -32.29 -12.21
N SER A 684 20.85 -33.45 -11.65
CA SER A 684 20.16 -34.71 -12.00
C SER A 684 18.68 -34.78 -11.57
N TYR A 685 18.24 -33.87 -10.70
CA TYR A 685 16.86 -33.76 -10.23
C TYR A 685 16.08 -32.63 -10.93
N GLY A 686 16.67 -32.01 -11.96
CA GLY A 686 16.04 -30.90 -12.69
C GLY A 686 16.23 -29.53 -12.05
N ILE A 687 17.25 -29.39 -11.18
CA ILE A 687 17.64 -28.14 -10.53
C ILE A 687 18.99 -27.71 -11.10
N HIS A 688 18.99 -26.61 -11.83
CA HIS A 688 20.16 -26.12 -12.55
C HIS A 688 20.59 -24.75 -12.03
N THR A 689 21.86 -24.41 -12.26
CA THR A 689 22.41 -23.09 -11.97
C THR A 689 22.91 -22.45 -13.26
N ILE A 690 22.88 -21.11 -13.31
CA ILE A 690 23.33 -20.37 -14.48
C ILE A 690 24.88 -20.38 -14.51
N PRO A 691 25.53 -20.73 -15.64
CA PRO A 691 26.97 -20.62 -15.78
C PRO A 691 27.45 -19.20 -15.50
N LYS A 692 28.51 -19.06 -14.69
CA LYS A 692 28.96 -17.75 -14.22
C LYS A 692 30.48 -17.60 -14.22
N ASP A 693 30.98 -16.42 -14.58
CA ASP A 693 32.38 -15.99 -14.43
C ASP A 693 32.43 -14.88 -13.39
N VAL A 694 33.24 -15.07 -12.35
CA VAL A 694 33.34 -14.14 -11.21
C VAL A 694 34.64 -13.37 -11.32
N ARG A 695 34.57 -12.04 -11.23
CA ARG A 695 35.74 -11.16 -11.29
C ARG A 695 35.77 -10.24 -10.09
N ALA A 696 36.96 -10.05 -9.51
CA ALA A 696 37.17 -8.96 -8.56
C ALA A 696 37.01 -7.63 -9.30
N THR A 697 36.33 -6.67 -8.67
CA THR A 697 36.12 -5.34 -9.25
C THR A 697 37.45 -4.64 -9.50
N GLU A 698 38.43 -4.82 -8.62
CA GLU A 698 39.77 -4.26 -8.79
C GLU A 698 40.50 -4.84 -10.02
N ASP A 699 40.35 -6.14 -10.28
CA ASP A 699 40.95 -6.79 -11.46
C ASP A 699 40.25 -6.36 -12.76
N LEU A 700 38.93 -6.18 -12.71
CA LEU A 700 38.15 -5.64 -13.83
C LEU A 700 38.64 -4.24 -14.23
N LEU A 701 38.87 -3.38 -13.24
CA LEU A 701 39.30 -1.99 -13.46
C LEU A 701 40.78 -1.84 -13.87
N LYS A 702 41.63 -2.83 -13.56
CA LYS A 702 43.06 -2.81 -13.92
C LYS A 702 43.38 -3.48 -15.26
N SER A 703 42.53 -4.39 -15.70
CA SER A 703 42.77 -5.21 -16.88
C SER A 703 42.23 -4.56 -18.16
N SER A 704 42.68 -5.07 -19.32
CA SER A 704 42.11 -4.70 -20.61
C SER A 704 40.67 -5.17 -20.72
N LEU A 705 39.71 -4.24 -20.76
CA LEU A 705 38.28 -4.56 -20.88
C LEU A 705 37.96 -5.32 -22.18
N ALA A 706 38.72 -5.07 -23.26
CA ALA A 706 38.59 -5.80 -24.52
C ALA A 706 38.93 -7.29 -24.35
N ASP A 707 40.01 -7.61 -23.63
CA ASP A 707 40.41 -9.00 -23.38
C ASP A 707 39.41 -9.69 -22.44
N ILE A 708 38.90 -8.96 -21.43
CA ILE A 708 37.86 -9.45 -20.54
C ILE A 708 36.59 -9.78 -21.33
N TRP A 709 36.14 -8.89 -22.20
CA TRP A 709 34.95 -9.10 -23.01
C TRP A 709 35.09 -10.33 -23.92
N ILE A 710 36.24 -10.49 -24.59
CA ILE A 710 36.52 -11.67 -25.43
C ILE A 710 36.51 -12.95 -24.59
N ASP A 711 37.15 -12.95 -23.41
CA ASP A 711 37.18 -14.10 -22.51
C ASP A 711 35.78 -14.45 -21.96
N LEU A 712 34.98 -13.44 -21.59
CA LEU A 712 33.60 -13.63 -21.14
C LEU A 712 32.74 -14.30 -22.22
N LYS A 713 32.80 -13.81 -23.47
CA LYS A 713 32.05 -14.42 -24.59
C LYS A 713 32.48 -15.85 -24.87
N ALA A 714 33.79 -16.13 -24.78
CA ALA A 714 34.33 -17.47 -25.01
C ALA A 714 33.90 -18.46 -23.91
N LYS A 715 33.96 -18.05 -22.63
CA LYS A 715 33.62 -18.90 -21.48
C LYS A 715 32.12 -19.13 -21.33
N LEU A 716 31.33 -18.06 -21.42
CA LEU A 716 29.88 -18.09 -21.19
C LEU A 716 29.10 -18.49 -22.45
N GLN A 717 29.76 -18.56 -23.62
CA GLN A 717 29.17 -18.95 -24.91
C GLN A 717 27.90 -18.16 -25.25
N THR A 718 27.95 -16.84 -25.04
CA THR A 718 26.80 -15.94 -25.22
C THR A 718 27.22 -14.63 -25.89
N GLU A 719 26.30 -14.03 -26.65
CA GLU A 719 26.45 -12.67 -27.19
C GLU A 719 25.94 -11.59 -26.23
N THR A 720 25.15 -11.96 -25.22
CA THR A 720 24.66 -11.03 -24.19
C THR A 720 25.05 -11.54 -22.81
N VAL A 721 25.67 -10.66 -22.02
CA VAL A 721 26.09 -10.94 -20.64
C VAL A 721 25.29 -10.07 -19.68
N CYS A 722 24.79 -10.66 -18.61
CA CYS A 722 24.25 -9.96 -17.45
C CYS A 722 25.36 -9.78 -16.42
N VAL A 723 25.60 -8.55 -15.95
CA VAL A 723 26.52 -8.26 -14.84
C VAL A 723 25.72 -7.92 -13.59
N LYS A 724 26.12 -8.46 -12.43
CA LYS A 724 25.52 -8.16 -11.12
C LYS A 724 26.52 -8.30 -9.98
N PRO A 725 26.35 -7.59 -8.84
CA PRO A 725 27.16 -7.83 -7.65
C PRO A 725 27.01 -9.26 -7.11
N ALA A 726 28.06 -9.79 -6.50
CA ALA A 726 28.02 -11.14 -5.93
C ALA A 726 27.29 -11.22 -4.58
N ARG A 727 27.34 -10.15 -3.77
CA ARG A 727 26.93 -10.11 -2.36
C ARG A 727 26.07 -8.91 -1.96
N ASP A 728 25.27 -8.39 -2.89
CA ASP A 728 24.33 -7.29 -2.62
C ASP A 728 22.90 -7.66 -3.04
N GLY A 729 21.93 -6.89 -2.53
CA GLY A 729 20.49 -7.07 -2.76
C GLY A 729 20.08 -7.13 -4.23
N CYS A 730 18.86 -7.60 -4.47
CA CYS A 730 18.35 -8.15 -5.73
C CYS A 730 18.39 -7.23 -6.97
N SER A 731 18.67 -5.93 -6.84
CA SER A 731 18.41 -4.96 -7.93
C SER A 731 19.46 -3.86 -8.09
N THR A 732 20.48 -3.79 -7.24
CA THR A 732 21.53 -2.78 -7.34
C THR A 732 22.65 -3.27 -8.26
N GLY A 733 23.02 -2.46 -9.25
CA GLY A 733 24.13 -2.72 -10.17
C GLY A 733 23.87 -3.80 -11.22
N VAL A 734 22.62 -4.25 -11.43
CA VAL A 734 22.32 -5.26 -12.45
C VAL A 734 22.23 -4.60 -13.83
N ALA A 735 23.03 -5.05 -14.80
CA ALA A 735 23.03 -4.49 -16.15
C ALA A 735 23.15 -5.57 -17.24
N ARG A 736 22.48 -5.34 -18.38
CA ARG A 736 22.57 -6.19 -19.59
C ARG A 736 23.59 -5.57 -20.56
N LEU A 737 24.69 -6.27 -20.78
CA LEU A 737 25.80 -5.86 -21.66
C LEU A 737 25.77 -6.67 -22.97
N ARG A 738 25.90 -6.00 -24.11
CA ARG A 738 25.94 -6.64 -25.45
C ARG A 738 27.22 -6.38 -26.23
N CYS A 739 27.98 -5.38 -25.84
CA CYS A 739 29.22 -5.04 -26.51
C CYS A 739 30.27 -4.54 -25.52
N LEU A 740 31.47 -4.31 -26.03
CA LEU A 740 32.59 -3.81 -25.24
C LEU A 740 32.29 -2.42 -24.67
N GLU A 741 31.63 -1.56 -25.45
CA GLU A 741 31.27 -0.21 -25.05
C GLU A 741 30.34 -0.20 -23.82
N ASP A 742 29.42 -1.16 -23.71
CA ASP A 742 28.57 -1.31 -22.54
C ASP A 742 29.39 -1.63 -21.28
N LEU A 743 30.37 -2.53 -21.41
CA LEU A 743 31.28 -2.89 -20.31
C LEU A 743 32.14 -1.69 -19.89
N GLU A 744 32.59 -0.87 -20.85
CA GLU A 744 33.32 0.37 -20.57
C GLU A 744 32.48 1.38 -19.80
N VAL A 745 31.22 1.60 -20.20
CA VAL A 745 30.29 2.49 -19.49
C VAL A 745 30.09 2.01 -18.04
N TYR A 746 29.84 0.70 -17.86
CA TYR A 746 29.62 0.13 -16.54
C TYR A 746 30.89 0.20 -15.66
N ALA A 747 32.07 -0.12 -16.20
CA ALA A 747 33.34 -0.04 -15.48
C ALA A 747 33.70 1.40 -15.10
N ASN A 748 33.43 2.37 -15.98
CA ASN A 748 33.63 3.79 -15.67
C ASN A 748 32.72 4.26 -14.53
N ALA A 749 31.47 3.77 -14.47
CA ALA A 749 30.57 4.10 -13.37
C ALA A 749 31.07 3.54 -12.02
N LEU A 750 31.59 2.32 -12.00
CA LEU A 750 32.21 1.74 -10.80
C LEU A 750 33.46 2.53 -10.36
N SER A 751 34.34 2.85 -11.32
CA SER A 751 35.57 3.62 -11.05
C SER A 751 35.25 5.03 -10.54
N GLY A 752 34.26 5.69 -11.13
CA GLY A 752 33.76 7.00 -10.72
C GLY A 752 32.90 7.00 -9.45
N LYS A 753 32.61 5.82 -8.88
CA LYS A 753 31.67 5.64 -7.75
C LYS A 753 30.34 6.36 -7.97
N LEU A 754 29.86 6.30 -9.22
CA LEU A 754 28.60 6.93 -9.56
C LEU A 754 27.47 6.23 -8.81
N PRO A 755 26.53 6.96 -8.20
CA PRO A 755 25.38 6.34 -7.53
C PRO A 755 24.39 5.74 -8.54
N ARG A 756 24.40 6.21 -9.79
CA ARG A 756 23.45 5.81 -10.83
C ARG A 756 24.07 5.84 -12.22
N LEU A 757 23.63 4.91 -13.08
CA LEU A 757 23.79 4.98 -14.52
C LEU A 757 22.52 5.59 -15.15
N PRO A 758 22.64 6.65 -15.96
CA PRO A 758 21.50 7.26 -16.65
C PRO A 758 20.77 6.27 -17.55
N ALA A 759 19.47 6.48 -17.77
CA ALA A 759 18.69 5.64 -18.68
C ALA A 759 19.27 5.68 -20.11
N ASN A 760 19.24 4.53 -20.79
CA ASN A 760 19.70 4.35 -22.16
C ASN A 760 21.17 4.76 -22.40
N CYS A 761 22.03 4.68 -21.38
CA CYS A 761 23.47 4.88 -21.54
C CYS A 761 24.22 3.65 -22.10
N LEU A 762 23.56 2.48 -22.13
CA LEU A 762 24.04 1.23 -22.74
C LEU A 762 23.37 1.01 -24.10
N SER A 763 23.90 0.06 -24.88
CA SER A 763 23.52 -0.24 -26.26
C SER A 763 22.05 -0.69 -26.45
N ARG A 764 21.43 -1.25 -25.42
CA ARG A 764 20.00 -1.59 -25.38
C ARG A 764 19.27 -0.59 -24.52
N ALA A 765 18.03 -0.25 -24.89
CA ALA A 765 17.18 0.58 -24.04
C ALA A 765 17.06 -0.02 -22.63
N HIS A 766 17.26 0.83 -21.62
CA HIS A 766 17.20 0.48 -20.20
C HIS A 766 16.88 1.71 -19.34
N GLY A 767 16.28 1.49 -18.18
CA GLY A 767 15.97 2.55 -17.22
C GLY A 767 17.21 3.03 -16.48
N VAL A 768 17.04 3.96 -15.55
CA VAL A 768 18.13 4.30 -14.62
C VAL A 768 18.52 3.05 -13.83
N ILE A 769 19.82 2.75 -13.76
CA ILE A 769 20.36 1.64 -12.97
C ILE A 769 21.01 2.23 -11.73
N GLU A 770 20.51 1.87 -10.54
CA GLU A 770 21.14 2.22 -9.27
C GLU A 770 22.44 1.43 -9.14
N MET A 771 23.55 2.11 -8.87
CA MET A 771 24.87 1.50 -8.77
C MET A 771 25.28 1.34 -7.30
N PRO A 772 25.98 0.25 -6.95
CA PRO A 772 26.46 0.03 -5.59
C PRO A 772 27.52 1.07 -5.21
N VAL A 773 27.30 1.77 -4.09
CA VAL A 773 28.24 2.74 -3.52
C VAL A 773 28.46 2.40 -2.03
N PRO A 774 29.66 1.93 -1.63
CA PRO A 774 30.86 1.73 -2.45
C PRO A 774 30.70 0.58 -3.48
N PRO A 775 31.54 0.55 -4.54
CA PRO A 775 31.56 -0.55 -5.49
C PRO A 775 31.79 -1.91 -4.80
N PRO A 776 31.19 -3.00 -5.29
CA PRO A 776 31.27 -4.31 -4.67
C PRO A 776 32.68 -4.88 -4.84
N GLU A 777 33.06 -5.82 -3.97
CA GLU A 777 34.37 -6.48 -4.06
C GLU A 777 34.48 -7.34 -5.34
N SER A 778 33.38 -7.97 -5.74
CA SER A 778 33.33 -8.85 -6.90
C SER A 778 32.01 -8.78 -7.66
N LEU A 779 32.08 -8.97 -8.96
CA LEU A 779 30.97 -9.00 -9.90
C LEU A 779 30.83 -10.40 -10.51
N ILE A 780 29.59 -10.77 -10.78
CA ILE A 780 29.21 -11.99 -11.48
C ILE A 780 28.80 -11.62 -12.90
N PHE A 781 29.34 -12.33 -13.88
CA PHE A 781 28.94 -12.28 -15.28
C PHE A 781 28.25 -13.60 -15.66
N GLU A 782 27.02 -13.52 -16.16
CA GLU A 782 26.18 -14.67 -16.51
C GLU A 782 25.58 -14.50 -17.92
N PRO A 783 25.27 -15.58 -18.66
CA PRO A 783 24.46 -15.49 -19.86
C PRO A 783 23.10 -14.86 -19.54
N PHE A 784 22.66 -13.93 -20.38
CA PHE A 784 21.29 -13.43 -20.31
C PHE A 784 20.34 -14.54 -20.77
N ILE A 785 19.46 -15.00 -19.89
CA ILE A 785 18.42 -15.97 -20.21
C ILE A 785 17.24 -15.23 -20.86
N GLU A 786 16.90 -15.59 -22.10
CA GLU A 786 15.72 -15.05 -22.77
C GLU A 786 14.47 -15.78 -22.26
N THR A 787 13.65 -15.07 -21.50
CA THR A 787 12.36 -15.57 -21.02
C THR A 787 11.24 -15.14 -21.96
N ASP A 788 10.20 -15.97 -22.04
CA ASP A 788 8.99 -15.55 -22.73
C ASP A 788 8.31 -14.40 -21.99
N GLU A 789 7.88 -13.39 -22.75
CA GLU A 789 7.06 -12.32 -22.20
C GLU A 789 5.59 -12.72 -22.27
N ILE A 790 4.91 -12.64 -21.12
CA ILE A 790 3.46 -12.71 -21.06
C ILE A 790 2.94 -11.29 -21.19
N ILE A 791 2.07 -11.07 -22.17
CA ILE A 791 1.49 -9.76 -22.45
C ILE A 791 -0.03 -9.88 -22.35
N ILE A 792 -0.65 -8.88 -21.73
CA ILE A 792 -2.10 -8.74 -21.73
C ILE A 792 -2.49 -7.91 -22.95
N SER A 793 -3.27 -8.50 -23.86
CA SER A 793 -3.79 -7.79 -25.03
C SER A 793 -5.06 -7.01 -24.68
N ASN A 794 -5.13 -5.73 -25.08
CA ASN A 794 -6.28 -4.87 -24.81
C ASN A 794 -7.46 -5.14 -25.76
N LYS A 795 -8.68 -4.86 -25.24
CA LYS A 795 -10.03 -5.06 -25.81
C LYS A 795 -10.12 -4.89 -27.34
N SER A 796 -10.67 -5.89 -28.04
CA SER A 796 -11.32 -5.67 -29.35
C SER A 796 -12.79 -5.28 -29.14
N ARG A 797 -13.35 -4.42 -29.98
CA ARG A 797 -14.71 -3.84 -29.83
C ARG A 797 -15.87 -4.86 -29.70
N ASN A 798 -15.65 -6.15 -29.94
CA ASN A 798 -16.69 -7.19 -29.98
C ASN A 798 -16.45 -8.40 -29.06
N ASP A 799 -15.38 -8.43 -28.26
CA ASP A 799 -15.09 -9.53 -27.33
C ASP A 799 -14.76 -8.96 -25.95
N SER A 800 -15.49 -9.43 -24.93
CA SER A 800 -15.47 -8.88 -23.57
C SER A 800 -14.39 -9.48 -22.68
N THR A 801 -13.47 -10.30 -23.23
CA THR A 801 -12.46 -11.03 -22.46
C THR A 801 -11.05 -10.49 -22.73
N ARG A 802 -10.29 -10.16 -21.67
CA ARG A 802 -8.85 -9.87 -21.76
C ARG A 802 -8.10 -11.17 -22.03
N HIS A 803 -7.41 -11.27 -23.17
CA HIS A 803 -6.67 -12.47 -23.53
C HIS A 803 -5.20 -12.35 -23.10
N LEU A 804 -4.75 -13.28 -22.24
CA LEU A 804 -3.34 -13.52 -21.97
C LEU A 804 -2.70 -14.07 -23.25
N VAL A 805 -1.73 -13.34 -23.79
CA VAL A 805 -0.94 -13.79 -24.94
C VAL A 805 0.42 -14.23 -24.43
N TRP A 806 0.64 -15.55 -24.50
CA TRP A 806 1.94 -16.17 -24.32
C TRP A 806 2.33 -16.84 -25.63
N LYS A 807 3.48 -16.47 -26.19
CA LYS A 807 3.94 -16.99 -27.49
C LYS A 807 4.68 -18.32 -27.38
N GLY A 808 5.24 -18.64 -26.20
CA GLY A 808 5.95 -19.90 -25.97
C GLY A 808 7.18 -20.09 -26.85
N GLU A 809 7.96 -19.03 -27.13
CA GLU A 809 9.10 -19.13 -28.05
C GLU A 809 10.34 -19.72 -27.35
N ASN A 810 10.54 -19.41 -26.07
CA ASN A 810 11.70 -19.83 -25.27
C ASN A 810 11.37 -20.89 -24.21
N GLU A 811 10.09 -21.09 -23.88
CA GLU A 811 9.60 -22.06 -22.89
C GLU A 811 10.05 -21.81 -21.44
N TRP A 812 10.86 -20.78 -21.17
CA TRP A 812 11.31 -20.37 -19.85
C TRP A 812 10.56 -19.14 -19.36
N LEU A 813 10.09 -19.19 -18.12
CA LEU A 813 9.44 -18.09 -17.43
C LEU A 813 10.11 -17.81 -16.08
N GLU A 814 10.18 -16.54 -15.70
CA GLU A 814 10.58 -16.15 -14.35
C GLU A 814 9.43 -16.43 -13.36
N VAL A 815 9.76 -17.14 -12.28
CA VAL A 815 8.87 -17.43 -11.17
C VAL A 815 9.49 -17.03 -9.86
N THR A 816 8.65 -16.50 -8.98
CA THR A 816 8.97 -16.27 -7.58
C THR A 816 8.21 -17.28 -6.74
N VAL A 817 8.89 -17.92 -5.78
CA VAL A 817 8.28 -18.95 -4.93
C VAL A 817 8.67 -18.74 -3.47
N GLY A 818 7.68 -18.53 -2.61
CA GLY A 818 7.85 -18.55 -1.16
C GLY A 818 8.01 -19.98 -0.64
N VAL A 819 8.91 -20.16 0.32
CA VAL A 819 9.06 -21.42 1.05
C VAL A 819 8.89 -21.18 2.54
N VAL A 820 8.18 -22.07 3.22
CA VAL A 820 7.89 -21.98 4.67
C VAL A 820 8.01 -23.37 5.29
N GLY A 821 8.62 -23.47 6.47
CA GLY A 821 8.70 -24.75 7.19
C GLY A 821 9.85 -24.83 8.19
N LYS A 822 10.06 -26.04 8.72
CA LYS A 822 11.20 -26.34 9.58
C LYS A 822 12.39 -26.77 8.74
N ARG A 823 13.59 -26.68 9.29
CA ARG A 823 14.79 -27.18 8.63
C ARG A 823 14.64 -28.66 8.26
N GLY A 824 14.75 -28.98 6.97
CA GLY A 824 14.57 -30.33 6.44
C GLY A 824 13.13 -30.71 6.07
N GLU A 825 12.17 -29.84 6.39
CA GLU A 825 10.74 -29.97 6.07
C GLU A 825 10.21 -28.63 5.51
N MET A 826 10.99 -27.98 4.63
CA MET A 826 10.55 -26.78 3.93
C MET A 826 9.54 -27.13 2.84
N HIS A 827 8.43 -26.41 2.81
CA HIS A 827 7.36 -26.55 1.81
C HIS A 827 7.28 -25.31 0.92
N SER A 828 7.00 -25.54 -0.36
CA SER A 828 6.77 -24.47 -1.34
C SER A 828 5.32 -24.02 -1.32
N LEU A 829 5.12 -22.70 -1.29
CA LEU A 829 3.85 -22.10 -1.65
C LEU A 829 3.65 -22.18 -3.17
N ASN A 830 2.45 -21.92 -3.64
CA ASN A 830 2.17 -21.86 -5.08
C ASN A 830 3.04 -20.79 -5.78
N PRO A 831 3.78 -21.15 -6.85
CA PRO A 831 4.58 -20.20 -7.62
C PRO A 831 3.80 -19.01 -8.17
N SER A 832 4.48 -17.88 -8.36
CA SER A 832 3.91 -16.68 -8.98
C SER A 832 4.69 -16.30 -10.24
N ILE A 833 3.98 -15.98 -11.32
CA ILE A 833 4.57 -15.40 -12.53
C ILE A 833 4.20 -13.92 -12.62
N THR A 834 5.20 -13.07 -12.86
CA THR A 834 5.04 -11.63 -13.04
C THR A 834 4.76 -11.29 -14.51
N VAL A 835 3.66 -10.60 -14.78
CA VAL A 835 3.26 -10.16 -16.13
C VAL A 835 3.56 -8.68 -16.31
N LYS A 836 4.27 -8.32 -17.40
CA LYS A 836 4.58 -6.93 -17.73
C LYS A 836 3.38 -6.24 -18.40
N GLU A 837 2.98 -5.09 -17.86
CA GLU A 837 1.93 -4.24 -18.41
C GLU A 837 2.51 -3.25 -19.44
N SER A 838 3.01 -3.76 -20.58
CA SER A 838 3.48 -2.98 -21.75
C SER A 838 4.52 -1.85 -21.51
N GLY A 839 5.78 -2.11 -21.87
CA GLY A 839 6.88 -1.12 -21.84
C GLY A 839 8.19 -1.79 -21.44
N ASP A 840 9.33 -1.31 -21.96
CA ASP A 840 10.66 -1.91 -21.71
C ASP A 840 11.16 -1.69 -20.26
N ILE A 841 10.62 -0.70 -19.53
CA ILE A 841 11.15 -0.22 -18.24
C ILE A 841 10.00 0.19 -17.32
N LEU A 842 10.01 -0.38 -16.11
CA LEU A 842 9.11 -0.02 -15.01
C LEU A 842 9.50 1.34 -14.42
N SER A 843 8.51 2.20 -14.23
CA SER A 843 8.66 3.48 -13.52
C SER A 843 9.09 3.25 -12.05
N LEU A 844 9.68 4.26 -11.41
CA LEU A 844 10.06 4.16 -9.99
C LEU A 844 8.79 3.97 -9.12
N GLU A 845 7.68 4.55 -9.55
CA GLU A 845 6.35 4.44 -8.95
C GLU A 845 5.86 2.99 -8.88
N GLU A 846 6.03 2.22 -9.97
CA GLU A 846 5.66 0.81 -10.01
C GLU A 846 6.65 -0.06 -9.20
N LYS A 847 7.92 0.35 -9.05
CA LYS A 847 8.97 -0.39 -8.32
C LYS A 847 8.86 -0.33 -6.79
N PHE A 848 8.23 0.71 -6.25
CA PHE A 848 8.20 0.97 -4.80
C PHE A 848 6.80 0.94 -4.18
N GLN A 849 5.74 1.05 -4.97
CA GLN A 849 4.46 0.44 -4.61
C GLN A 849 4.62 -1.07 -4.82
N GLY A 850 4.06 -1.92 -3.96
CA GLY A 850 4.31 -3.37 -4.02
C GLY A 850 4.24 -3.92 -5.45
N GLY A 851 5.25 -4.73 -5.80
CA GLY A 851 5.40 -5.55 -7.01
C GLY A 851 4.99 -4.90 -8.33
N THR A 852 5.93 -4.71 -9.23
CA THR A 852 5.59 -4.30 -10.60
C THR A 852 4.87 -5.41 -11.36
N GLY A 853 3.70 -5.15 -11.92
CA GLY A 853 2.99 -6.07 -12.81
C GLY A 853 1.93 -6.96 -12.15
N ILE A 854 1.26 -7.74 -12.99
CA ILE A 854 0.16 -8.64 -12.60
C ILE A 854 0.76 -9.97 -12.16
N ASN A 855 0.48 -10.39 -10.92
CA ASN A 855 0.97 -11.66 -10.38
C ASN A 855 -0.06 -12.75 -10.64
N LEU A 856 0.28 -13.67 -11.54
CA LEU A 856 -0.50 -14.87 -11.81
C LEU A 856 -0.09 -15.96 -10.81
N THR A 857 -0.98 -16.29 -9.89
CA THR A 857 -0.71 -17.23 -8.78
C THR A 857 -1.95 -18.10 -8.52
N PRO A 858 -1.84 -19.44 -8.61
CA PRO A 858 -0.75 -20.18 -9.28
C PRO A 858 -0.64 -19.80 -10.78
N PRO A 859 0.42 -20.24 -11.49
CA PRO A 859 0.47 -20.16 -12.94
C PRO A 859 -0.77 -20.78 -13.58
N PRO A 860 -1.44 -20.12 -14.55
CA PRO A 860 -2.58 -20.71 -15.23
C PRO A 860 -2.21 -22.01 -15.95
N ALA A 861 -3.12 -22.99 -15.94
CA ALA A 861 -2.94 -24.27 -16.62
C ALA A 861 -2.70 -24.16 -18.14
N THR A 862 -3.07 -23.02 -18.74
CA THR A 862 -2.79 -22.70 -20.15
C THR A 862 -1.33 -22.35 -20.42
N ILE A 863 -0.58 -21.99 -19.38
CA ILE A 863 0.84 -21.63 -19.45
C ILE A 863 1.68 -22.80 -18.93
N MET A 864 1.35 -23.33 -17.75
CA MET A 864 2.11 -24.38 -17.09
C MET A 864 1.18 -25.53 -16.70
N SER A 865 1.51 -26.76 -17.08
CA SER A 865 0.71 -27.93 -16.70
C SER A 865 0.81 -28.21 -15.19
N GLU A 866 -0.19 -28.88 -14.62
CA GLU A 866 -0.18 -29.27 -13.20
C GLU A 866 1.04 -30.14 -12.85
N ASP A 867 1.44 -31.03 -13.75
CA ASP A 867 2.63 -31.88 -13.56
C ASP A 867 3.93 -31.06 -13.52
N ALA A 868 4.06 -30.07 -14.42
CA ALA A 868 5.23 -29.17 -14.44
C ALA A 868 5.24 -28.25 -13.21
N LEU A 869 4.07 -27.77 -12.79
CA LEU A 869 3.89 -26.97 -11.57
C LEU A 869 4.31 -27.77 -10.32
N GLN A 870 3.83 -29.00 -10.18
CA GLN A 870 4.17 -29.86 -9.05
C GLN A 870 5.67 -30.23 -9.05
N LYS A 871 6.25 -30.49 -10.22
CA LYS A 871 7.71 -30.73 -10.32
C LYS A 871 8.51 -29.49 -9.94
N CYS A 872 8.09 -28.30 -10.36
CA CYS A 872 8.70 -27.03 -9.94
C CYS A 872 8.66 -26.90 -8.40
N LYS A 873 7.49 -27.11 -7.78
CA LYS A 873 7.33 -27.11 -6.30
C LYS A 873 8.32 -28.06 -5.62
N ASN A 874 8.41 -29.30 -6.09
CA ASN A 874 9.35 -30.29 -5.55
C ASN A 874 10.82 -29.86 -5.70
N CYS A 875 11.20 -29.27 -6.84
CA CYS A 875 12.54 -28.74 -7.07
C CYS A 875 12.87 -27.59 -6.10
N ILE A 876 11.94 -26.67 -5.90
CA ILE A 876 12.07 -25.55 -4.96
C ILE A 876 12.23 -26.06 -3.51
N GLU A 877 11.42 -27.03 -3.09
CA GLU A 877 11.52 -27.64 -1.76
C GLU A 877 12.88 -28.35 -1.56
N MET A 878 13.34 -29.10 -2.56
CA MET A 878 14.63 -29.78 -2.49
C MET A 878 15.80 -28.78 -2.39
N MET A 879 15.76 -27.68 -3.15
CA MET A 879 16.74 -26.60 -3.03
C MET A 879 16.71 -25.98 -1.63
N ALA A 880 15.52 -25.62 -1.13
CA ALA A 880 15.37 -24.99 0.18
C ALA A 880 15.94 -25.86 1.31
N ASN A 881 15.64 -27.15 1.29
CA ASN A 881 16.14 -28.10 2.27
C ASN A 881 17.65 -28.35 2.14
N THR A 882 18.19 -28.36 0.91
CA THR A 882 19.63 -28.52 0.65
C THR A 882 20.44 -27.32 1.15
N LEU A 883 19.91 -26.11 0.97
CA LEU A 883 20.50 -24.86 1.46
C LEU A 883 20.38 -24.69 2.98
N GLY A 884 19.63 -25.57 3.66
CA GLY A 884 19.39 -25.50 5.10
C GLY A 884 18.51 -24.32 5.50
N LEU A 885 17.59 -23.91 4.62
CA LEU A 885 16.59 -22.89 4.93
C LEU A 885 15.62 -23.40 6.02
N GLU A 886 15.08 -22.46 6.79
CA GLU A 886 14.10 -22.71 7.85
C GLU A 886 13.30 -21.43 8.11
N GLY A 887 12.12 -21.57 8.70
CA GLY A 887 11.19 -20.45 8.89
C GLY A 887 10.55 -20.08 7.56
N PHE A 888 11.14 -19.10 6.88
CA PHE A 888 10.66 -18.62 5.58
C PHE A 888 11.80 -18.10 4.70
N SER A 889 11.63 -18.20 3.39
CA SER A 889 12.51 -17.57 2.38
C SER A 889 11.73 -17.37 1.07
N ARG A 890 12.32 -16.61 0.15
CA ARG A 890 11.82 -16.46 -1.22
C ARG A 890 12.90 -16.97 -2.18
N ILE A 891 12.52 -17.82 -3.11
CA ILE A 891 13.39 -18.33 -4.17
C ILE A 891 12.90 -17.76 -5.49
N ASP A 892 13.78 -17.04 -6.17
CA ASP A 892 13.54 -16.52 -7.51
C ASP A 892 14.27 -17.43 -8.51
N ALA A 893 13.55 -17.89 -9.53
CA ALA A 893 14.07 -18.87 -10.48
C ALA A 893 13.43 -18.73 -11.86
N PHE A 894 14.10 -19.23 -12.90
CA PHE A 894 13.43 -19.51 -14.16
C PHE A 894 12.90 -20.94 -14.15
N VAL A 895 11.72 -21.16 -14.72
CA VAL A 895 11.13 -22.49 -14.86
C VAL A 895 10.80 -22.80 -16.30
N ASN A 896 11.12 -24.02 -16.74
CA ASN A 896 10.64 -24.52 -18.01
C ASN A 896 9.18 -24.97 -17.85
N VAL A 897 8.29 -24.36 -18.61
CA VAL A 897 6.83 -24.53 -18.45
C VAL A 897 6.31 -25.93 -18.79
N HIS A 898 7.08 -26.72 -19.52
CA HIS A 898 6.73 -28.08 -19.91
C HIS A 898 7.39 -29.13 -19.01
N SER A 899 8.68 -28.99 -18.73
CA SER A 899 9.45 -29.98 -17.96
C SER A 899 9.39 -29.76 -16.45
N GLY A 900 9.02 -28.56 -15.99
CA GLY A 900 9.06 -28.16 -14.58
C GLY A 900 10.48 -28.04 -14.01
N GLU A 901 11.51 -28.07 -14.86
CA GLU A 901 12.91 -27.87 -14.44
C GLU A 901 13.16 -26.41 -14.09
N VAL A 902 14.04 -26.21 -13.10
CA VAL A 902 14.25 -24.91 -12.47
C VAL A 902 15.71 -24.48 -12.64
N LEU A 903 15.91 -23.23 -13.05
CA LEU A 903 17.19 -22.54 -13.09
C LEU A 903 17.21 -21.48 -11.99
N LEU A 904 18.07 -21.66 -10.98
CA LEU A 904 18.14 -20.76 -9.83
C LEU A 904 18.68 -19.37 -10.22
N ILE A 905 17.95 -18.31 -9.85
CA ILE A 905 18.40 -16.91 -9.98
C ILE A 905 19.03 -16.45 -8.66
N GLU A 906 18.26 -16.51 -7.57
CA GLU A 906 18.70 -16.13 -6.23
C GLU A 906 17.78 -16.65 -5.12
N VAL A 907 18.27 -16.60 -3.89
CA VAL A 907 17.53 -16.96 -2.67
C VAL A 907 17.60 -15.80 -1.70
N ASN A 908 16.44 -15.31 -1.28
CA ASN A 908 16.29 -14.22 -0.33
C ASN A 908 15.87 -14.80 1.02
N THR A 909 16.72 -14.61 2.04
CA THR A 909 16.52 -15.23 3.36
C THR A 909 15.63 -14.42 4.29
N VAL A 910 15.54 -13.10 4.06
CA VAL A 910 14.57 -12.21 4.70
C VAL A 910 13.85 -11.42 3.60
N PRO A 911 12.96 -12.05 2.82
CA PRO A 911 12.25 -11.36 1.74
C PRO A 911 11.36 -10.23 2.27
N GLY A 912 11.10 -9.21 1.43
CA GLY A 912 10.19 -8.12 1.74
C GLY A 912 8.79 -8.61 2.15
N MET A 913 8.26 -8.09 3.26
CA MET A 913 6.98 -8.46 3.86
C MET A 913 6.01 -7.27 3.91
N THR A 914 6.03 -6.43 2.88
CA THR A 914 5.07 -5.32 2.73
C THR A 914 3.64 -5.86 2.56
N PRO A 915 2.59 -5.04 2.77
CA PRO A 915 1.21 -5.51 2.68
C PRO A 915 0.79 -6.16 1.35
N SER A 916 1.47 -5.86 0.23
CA SER A 916 1.25 -6.45 -1.10
C SER A 916 2.37 -7.43 -1.51
N THR A 917 3.12 -8.00 -0.55
CA THR A 917 4.20 -8.93 -0.89
C THR A 917 3.63 -10.18 -1.58
N VAL A 918 4.34 -10.67 -2.61
CA VAL A 918 3.98 -11.88 -3.34
C VAL A 918 3.76 -13.08 -2.42
N LEU A 919 4.47 -13.16 -1.28
CA LEU A 919 4.28 -14.24 -0.31
C LEU A 919 2.84 -14.30 0.24
N ILE A 920 2.20 -13.15 0.47
CA ILE A 920 0.80 -13.09 0.91
C ILE A 920 -0.12 -13.58 -0.21
N HIS A 921 0.16 -13.20 -1.47
CA HIS A 921 -0.63 -13.69 -2.61
C HIS A 921 -0.57 -15.21 -2.71
N GLN A 922 0.63 -15.78 -2.57
CA GLN A 922 0.84 -17.22 -2.62
C GLN A 922 0.12 -17.91 -1.46
N ALA A 923 0.29 -17.41 -0.24
CA ALA A 923 -0.38 -17.92 0.96
C ALA A 923 -1.93 -17.89 0.85
N LEU A 924 -2.50 -16.87 0.21
CA LEU A 924 -3.94 -16.76 -0.04
C LEU A 924 -4.47 -17.75 -1.09
N THR A 925 -3.60 -18.34 -1.92
CA THR A 925 -3.98 -19.37 -2.90
C THR A 925 -3.81 -20.79 -2.39
N GLU A 926 -3.25 -20.98 -1.20
CA GLU A 926 -3.21 -22.28 -0.55
C GLU A 926 -4.61 -22.74 -0.14
N GLU A 927 -4.80 -24.04 0.07
CA GLU A 927 -6.08 -24.63 0.46
C GLU A 927 -5.98 -25.28 1.86
N PRO A 928 -6.60 -24.70 2.90
CA PRO A 928 -7.38 -23.46 2.90
C PRO A 928 -6.51 -22.18 2.82
N PRO A 929 -7.05 -21.04 2.35
CA PRO A 929 -6.31 -19.78 2.25
C PRO A 929 -5.70 -19.32 3.58
N ILE A 930 -4.44 -18.86 3.54
CA ILE A 930 -3.71 -18.37 4.71
C ILE A 930 -3.64 -16.84 4.64
N TYR A 931 -4.47 -16.17 5.44
CA TYR A 931 -4.51 -14.71 5.55
C TYR A 931 -3.30 -14.14 6.31
N PRO A 932 -2.94 -12.86 6.10
CA PRO A 932 -1.72 -12.25 6.66
C PRO A 932 -1.51 -12.46 8.18
N HIS A 933 -2.53 -12.22 9.01
CA HIS A 933 -2.43 -12.46 10.46
C HIS A 933 -1.96 -13.88 10.79
N LYS A 934 -2.55 -14.88 10.13
CA LYS A 934 -2.21 -16.29 10.32
C LYS A 934 -0.85 -16.65 9.70
N PHE A 935 -0.53 -16.06 8.55
CA PHE A 935 0.77 -16.25 7.89
C PHE A 935 1.91 -15.81 8.82
N PHE A 936 1.89 -14.56 9.30
CA PHE A 936 2.93 -14.05 10.21
C PHE A 936 2.96 -14.79 11.56
N ARG A 937 1.80 -15.17 12.09
CA ARG A 937 1.73 -16.02 13.30
C ARG A 937 2.44 -17.36 13.08
N THR A 938 2.21 -18.00 11.94
CA THR A 938 2.85 -19.28 11.59
C THR A 938 4.38 -19.14 11.54
N LEU A 939 4.89 -18.03 10.97
CA LEU A 939 6.33 -17.77 10.92
C LEU A 939 6.92 -17.58 12.33
N LEU A 940 6.20 -16.89 13.21
CA LEU A 940 6.60 -16.71 14.61
C LEU A 940 6.57 -18.03 15.39
N ASP A 941 5.55 -18.86 15.20
CA ASP A 941 5.42 -20.17 15.84
C ASP A 941 6.54 -21.13 15.44
N LEU A 942 7.00 -21.07 14.18
CA LEU A 942 8.18 -21.83 13.74
C LEU A 942 9.45 -21.41 14.51
N ALA A 943 9.59 -20.12 14.83
CA ALA A 943 10.71 -19.63 15.63
C ALA A 943 10.57 -20.00 17.11
N PHE A 944 9.36 -20.00 17.68
CA PHE A 944 9.14 -20.52 19.03
C PHE A 944 9.53 -21.99 19.13
N ALA A 945 9.17 -22.81 18.14
CA ALA A 945 9.50 -24.22 18.10
C ALA A 945 11.00 -24.52 17.95
N ARG A 946 11.84 -23.52 17.66
CA ARG A 946 13.31 -23.63 17.65
C ARG A 946 13.91 -23.47 19.06
N ALA A 947 13.17 -22.85 19.98
CA ALA A 947 13.61 -22.62 21.36
C ALA A 947 13.50 -23.88 22.24
N ASP A 948 12.66 -24.84 21.82
CA ASP A 948 12.44 -26.16 22.42
C ASP A 948 13.40 -27.21 21.85
#